data_AF-A0A241VNS9-F1
#
_entry.id   AF-A0A241VNS9-F1
#
_cell.length_a   1.000
_cell.length_b   1.000
_cell.length_c   1.000
_cell.angle_alpha   90.00
_cell.angle_beta   90.00
_cell.angle_gamma   90.00
#
_symmetry.space_group_name_H-M   'P 1'
#
loop_
_entity.id
_entity.type
_entity.pdbx_description
1 polymer ?
#
loop_
_entity_poly.entity_id
_entity_poly.type
_entity_poly.pdbx_seq_one_letter_code
_entity_poly.pdbx_strand_id
1 'polypeptide(L)'
;MKGTVEFQFLDLLFNPIDFLEYKIESMKGKVIAAGLSNNYGKTVLISRDLGTILKIFVKKTSGDFKYVGLYCIYKNGDVKVFRSPKVLIKKIKKIERKNQSGSAKPFTYTIKKNDSLINISKEFNTTVALLCGLNKINDANKIYEGQKIQVHPNYKAKGGLKEDPKNSNDKLLLSSDVYKVNKGDTLSAISVKTGVSISELKSLNNITNINYIYTGQILKLKNNTPSTPSTPSTPSTPSTPSTPSTPSTPSTPSTPSTPSTPSTPSTPSTPSTPSGDKIQIKQEHSVENGSPSLKVNNEQIRCVCKDYDLIWGAKVSCEFRKKVVEICENLWPKNPLKMANNLMAVFAWETGGTFKADVPNRSNSSATGLIQFMPDTAKELLGVSKVTLEIVDNYFNSNNKSLHNLTRVVEMARMTEVEQLYYVEKHFQKLANKDVEFVDFYLQVLFPASSGMGEHVVFANSASKLSIKNDKHSELRVNKYEKNSGLDINGDGKVYKSEIAEKTKKYLTDGELLLNKKINDKCLSSNEVVSTPYQNQTHNATTNSKKKTIVLDPGHGIIGNGAKSGTQIRLLQLKEGFGDNNFKIGQNYSWQDLPDNIIDNAHKYFKYIENKDPKCPTEYQYVYDRALDLKKKLENDGHTVYITRDNKEPISYNKISEIIVCKSLGVTSNSPLSFRKEIANKIKADYFISLHCDGLENLTSNFAVMCYIDAAGKKLAEKIAKNYSKVKGTIASRPDLTVLGNGTENKAKFKVLIEFGFMTTPKIARSLIRDKDIIINDIYKSIREHIDEN
;
A
#
# COMPACT_ATOMS: atom_id res chain seq x y z
N MET A 1 -19.17 -14.69 21.77
CA MET A 1 -18.07 -13.69 21.65
C MET A 1 -18.67 -12.30 21.49
N LYS A 2 -18.05 -11.27 22.08
CA LYS A 2 -18.45 -9.86 21.88
C LYS A 2 -17.66 -9.25 20.72
N GLY A 3 -18.31 -8.38 19.95
CA GLY A 3 -17.67 -7.44 19.03
C GLY A 3 -18.00 -6.01 19.42
N THR A 4 -17.26 -5.05 18.84
CA THR A 4 -17.45 -3.63 19.10
C THR A 4 -17.54 -2.86 17.78
N VAL A 5 -18.40 -1.84 17.75
CA VAL A 5 -18.58 -0.95 16.60
C VAL A 5 -18.78 0.49 17.06
N GLU A 6 -18.19 1.43 16.32
CA GLU A 6 -18.49 2.85 16.36
C GLU A 6 -19.11 3.27 15.01
N PHE A 7 -20.08 4.18 15.01
CA PHE A 7 -20.69 4.67 13.77
C PHE A 7 -20.19 6.07 13.44
N GLN A 8 -19.87 6.33 12.17
CA GLN A 8 -19.38 7.63 11.71
C GLN A 8 -20.30 8.22 10.63
N PHE A 9 -20.81 9.43 10.87
CA PHE A 9 -21.68 10.16 9.94
C PHE A 9 -20.88 11.22 9.18
N LEU A 10 -20.89 11.14 7.85
CA LEU A 10 -20.24 12.10 6.96
C LEU A 10 -21.27 12.78 6.04
N ASP A 11 -20.99 14.03 5.66
CA ASP A 11 -21.74 14.74 4.62
C ASP A 11 -21.37 14.25 3.19
N LEU A 12 -21.95 14.88 2.17
CA LEU A 12 -21.68 14.55 0.76
C LEU A 12 -20.26 14.96 0.29
N LEU A 13 -19.56 15.79 1.07
CA LEU A 13 -18.20 16.24 0.82
C LEU A 13 -17.18 15.50 1.70
N PHE A 14 -17.60 14.40 2.34
CA PHE A 14 -16.83 13.57 3.28
C PHE A 14 -16.39 14.29 4.58
N ASN A 15 -16.93 15.47 4.88
CA ASN A 15 -16.70 16.12 6.16
C ASN A 15 -17.48 15.38 7.27
N PRO A 16 -16.92 15.28 8.48
CA PRO A 16 -17.67 14.71 9.60
C PRO A 16 -18.82 15.63 10.03
N ILE A 17 -20.01 15.06 10.25
CA ILE A 17 -21.15 15.82 10.76
C ILE A 17 -21.04 15.88 12.28
N ASP A 18 -20.57 17.01 12.79
CA ASP A 18 -20.43 17.28 14.21
C ASP A 18 -21.78 17.53 14.90
N PHE A 19 -21.91 17.10 16.15
CA PHE A 19 -23.09 17.30 17.00
C PHE A 19 -24.43 16.78 16.41
N LEU A 20 -24.38 15.77 15.55
CA LEU A 20 -25.56 15.11 15.00
C LEU A 20 -26.22 14.23 16.07
N GLU A 21 -27.49 14.51 16.41
CA GLU A 21 -28.23 13.68 17.37
C GLU A 21 -28.59 12.32 16.72
N TYR A 22 -28.08 11.24 17.30
CA TYR A 22 -28.28 9.87 16.85
C TYR A 22 -29.00 9.02 17.90
N LYS A 23 -29.66 7.97 17.42
CA LYS A 23 -30.29 6.92 18.23
C LYS A 23 -30.06 5.58 17.56
N ILE A 24 -29.64 4.58 18.32
CA ILE A 24 -29.33 3.23 17.84
C ILE A 24 -30.17 2.26 18.65
N GLU A 25 -30.85 1.35 17.98
CA GLU A 25 -31.82 0.43 18.56
C GLU A 25 -31.50 -1.02 18.19
N SER A 26 -31.99 -1.97 19.00
CA SER A 26 -32.04 -3.37 18.59
C SER A 26 -33.14 -3.60 17.54
N MET A 27 -33.16 -4.77 16.91
CA MET A 27 -34.27 -5.15 16.02
C MET A 27 -35.65 -5.04 16.69
N LYS A 28 -35.74 -5.25 18.01
CA LYS A 28 -36.96 -5.11 18.84
C LYS A 28 -37.26 -3.67 19.31
N GLY A 29 -36.56 -2.66 18.80
CA GLY A 29 -36.81 -1.23 19.14
C GLY A 29 -36.26 -0.76 20.49
N LYS A 30 -35.58 -1.61 21.27
CA LYS A 30 -34.91 -1.18 22.52
C LYS A 30 -33.73 -0.29 22.17
N VAL A 31 -33.71 0.95 22.68
CA VAL A 31 -32.58 1.87 22.50
C VAL A 31 -31.33 1.30 23.17
N ILE A 32 -30.26 1.18 22.37
CA ILE A 32 -28.94 0.66 22.73
C ILE A 32 -27.97 1.79 23.05
N ALA A 33 -28.00 2.89 22.26
CA ALA A 33 -27.21 4.08 22.48
C ALA A 33 -27.91 5.30 21.85
N ALA A 34 -27.76 6.48 22.44
CA ALA A 34 -28.22 7.74 21.88
C ALA A 34 -27.34 8.89 22.38
N GLY A 35 -27.23 9.98 21.60
CA GLY A 35 -26.42 11.13 21.96
C GLY A 35 -26.10 12.00 20.76
N LEU A 36 -25.09 12.86 20.89
CA LEU A 36 -24.55 13.67 19.79
C LEU A 36 -23.26 13.04 19.26
N SER A 37 -23.03 13.10 17.94
CA SER A 37 -21.72 12.77 17.37
C SER A 37 -20.64 13.76 17.84
N ASN A 38 -19.40 13.29 17.94
CA ASN A 38 -18.26 14.16 18.21
C ASN A 38 -17.85 14.97 16.95
N ASN A 39 -16.81 15.79 17.06
CA ASN A 39 -16.22 16.57 15.96
C ASN A 39 -15.65 15.73 14.80
N TYR A 40 -15.50 14.41 14.99
CA TYR A 40 -15.17 13.44 13.93
C TYR A 40 -16.41 12.69 13.42
N GLY A 41 -17.63 13.16 13.71
CA GLY A 41 -18.88 12.56 13.27
C GLY A 41 -19.17 11.19 13.89
N LYS A 42 -18.43 10.79 14.92
CA LYS A 42 -18.47 9.45 15.53
C LYS A 42 -19.42 9.37 16.73
N THR A 43 -20.08 8.24 16.90
CA THR A 43 -20.90 7.88 18.07
C THR A 43 -20.04 7.45 19.26
N VAL A 44 -20.66 7.03 20.37
CA VAL A 44 -19.96 6.18 21.35
C VAL A 44 -19.65 4.80 20.76
N LEU A 45 -18.64 4.11 21.30
CA LEU A 45 -18.33 2.72 21.01
C LEU A 45 -19.40 1.79 21.61
N ILE A 46 -19.91 0.84 20.83
CA ILE A 46 -20.99 -0.07 21.21
C ILE A 46 -20.46 -1.50 21.22
N SER A 47 -20.59 -2.19 22.36
CA SER A 47 -20.20 -3.60 22.55
C SER A 47 -21.43 -4.50 22.67
N ARG A 48 -21.58 -5.51 21.80
CA ARG A 48 -22.63 -6.55 21.86
C ARG A 48 -22.10 -7.87 21.30
N ASP A 49 -22.89 -8.94 21.38
CA ASP A 49 -22.50 -10.24 20.82
C ASP A 49 -22.37 -10.20 19.30
N LEU A 50 -21.43 -10.97 18.75
CA LEU A 50 -21.33 -11.17 17.32
C LEU A 50 -22.64 -11.76 16.77
N GLY A 51 -23.09 -11.27 15.62
CA GLY A 51 -24.44 -11.53 15.08
C GLY A 51 -25.52 -10.54 15.53
N THR A 52 -25.25 -9.64 16.49
CA THR A 52 -26.23 -8.63 16.92
C THR A 52 -26.49 -7.63 15.80
N ILE A 53 -27.76 -7.50 15.39
CA ILE A 53 -28.22 -6.52 14.40
C ILE A 53 -28.75 -5.25 15.09
N LEU A 54 -28.21 -4.10 14.69
CA LEU A 54 -28.55 -2.77 15.16
C LEU A 54 -29.25 -1.96 14.06
N LYS A 55 -30.29 -1.20 14.42
CA LYS A 55 -30.95 -0.16 13.61
C LYS A 55 -30.38 1.20 13.98
N ILE A 56 -29.90 1.97 13.01
CA ILE A 56 -29.28 3.28 13.22
C ILE A 56 -30.23 4.38 12.73
N PHE A 57 -30.41 5.40 13.54
CA PHE A 57 -31.24 6.57 13.28
C PHE A 57 -30.49 7.87 13.59
N VAL A 58 -30.84 8.95 12.89
CA VAL A 58 -30.38 10.32 13.17
C VAL A 58 -31.56 11.28 13.17
N LYS A 59 -31.49 12.36 13.95
CA LYS A 59 -32.59 13.29 14.16
C LYS A 59 -32.63 14.40 13.12
N LYS A 60 -33.84 14.74 12.67
CA LYS A 60 -34.13 15.85 11.75
C LYS A 60 -34.28 17.18 12.48
N THR A 61 -34.23 18.29 11.74
CA THR A 61 -34.67 19.62 12.24
C THR A 61 -36.12 19.65 12.70
N SER A 62 -36.99 18.78 12.15
CA SER A 62 -38.37 18.62 12.60
C SER A 62 -38.49 18.00 13.99
N GLY A 63 -37.41 17.43 14.54
CA GLY A 63 -37.40 16.74 15.84
C GLY A 63 -37.43 15.21 15.72
N ASP A 64 -37.81 14.66 14.57
CA ASP A 64 -38.00 13.21 14.39
C ASP A 64 -36.72 12.45 14.08
N PHE A 65 -36.63 11.20 14.55
CA PHE A 65 -35.56 10.28 14.17
C PHE A 65 -35.86 9.60 12.83
N LYS A 66 -34.94 9.71 11.87
CA LYS A 66 -34.99 8.99 10.59
C LYS A 66 -33.99 7.86 10.58
N TYR A 67 -34.45 6.67 10.21
CA TYR A 67 -33.63 5.49 9.96
C TYR A 67 -32.63 5.74 8.82
N VAL A 68 -31.36 5.37 9.03
CA VAL A 68 -30.26 5.54 8.07
C VAL A 68 -29.56 4.23 7.70
N GLY A 69 -29.81 3.14 8.43
CA GLY A 69 -29.33 1.82 8.04
C GLY A 69 -29.37 0.77 9.14
N LEU A 70 -29.07 -0.47 8.76
CA LEU A 70 -28.84 -1.61 9.63
C LEU A 70 -27.34 -1.92 9.68
N TYR A 71 -26.89 -2.52 10.78
CA TYR A 71 -25.54 -3.06 10.90
C TYR A 71 -25.53 -4.30 11.79
N CYS A 72 -24.94 -5.39 11.30
CA CYS A 72 -24.64 -6.59 12.08
C CYS A 72 -23.22 -6.50 12.64
N ILE A 73 -23.02 -6.75 13.93
CA ILE A 73 -21.66 -6.81 14.50
C ILE A 73 -21.01 -8.16 14.15
N TYR A 74 -19.95 -8.16 13.34
CA TYR A 74 -19.24 -9.36 12.90
C TYR A 74 -17.75 -9.40 13.30
N LYS A 75 -17.18 -8.30 13.80
CA LYS A 75 -15.80 -8.22 14.32
C LYS A 75 -15.68 -7.30 15.55
N ASN A 76 -14.53 -7.30 16.19
CA ASN A 76 -14.17 -6.36 17.25
C ASN A 76 -13.46 -5.13 16.66
N GLY A 77 -13.84 -3.92 17.08
CA GLY A 77 -13.18 -2.66 16.72
C GLY A 77 -13.60 -2.07 15.37
N ASP A 78 -14.80 -2.34 14.86
CA ASP A 78 -15.22 -1.78 13.56
C ASP A 78 -15.63 -0.30 13.63
N VAL A 79 -15.47 0.42 12.53
CA VAL A 79 -16.00 1.78 12.35
C VAL A 79 -16.91 1.81 11.12
N LYS A 80 -18.22 1.72 11.34
CA LYS A 80 -19.19 1.70 10.25
C LYS A 80 -19.56 3.12 9.83
N VAL A 81 -19.10 3.51 8.63
CA VAL A 81 -19.38 4.82 8.04
C VAL A 81 -20.74 4.84 7.34
N PHE A 82 -21.56 5.86 7.63
CA PHE A 82 -22.78 6.20 6.92
C PHE A 82 -22.58 7.49 6.10
N ARG A 83 -22.83 7.38 4.80
CA ARG A 83 -22.80 8.48 3.81
C ARG A 83 -24.19 8.56 3.17
N SER A 84 -24.76 9.75 2.99
CA SER A 84 -26.20 9.88 2.71
C SER A 84 -26.63 9.38 1.32
N PRO A 85 -27.71 8.58 1.19
CA PRO A 85 -28.20 8.14 -0.14
C PRO A 85 -29.16 9.09 -0.87
N LYS A 86 -29.75 10.11 -0.20
CA LYS A 86 -30.70 11.09 -0.80
C LYS A 86 -31.19 12.16 0.19
N VAL A 87 -31.26 11.83 1.49
CA VAL A 87 -31.82 12.72 2.54
C VAL A 87 -31.09 12.54 3.88
N LEU A 88 -29.92 13.16 4.05
CA LEU A 88 -29.46 13.65 5.36
C LEU A 88 -29.92 15.10 5.58
N ILE A 89 -31.21 15.29 5.25
CA ILE A 89 -32.13 16.30 5.80
C ILE A 89 -31.96 17.72 5.21
N LYS A 90 -32.93 18.14 4.38
CA LYS A 90 -33.19 19.56 4.08
C LYS A 90 -33.39 20.27 5.43
N LYS A 91 -32.45 21.15 5.80
CA LYS A 91 -32.20 21.65 7.15
C LYS A 91 -31.81 20.51 8.11
N ILE A 92 -30.53 20.40 8.50
CA ILE A 92 -30.14 19.85 9.81
C ILE A 92 -30.06 21.04 10.77
N LYS A 93 -30.60 20.89 11.98
CA LYS A 93 -30.50 21.92 13.01
C LYS A 93 -29.15 21.72 13.71
N LYS A 94 -28.12 22.45 13.27
CA LYS A 94 -27.07 22.83 14.24
C LYS A 94 -27.82 23.58 15.35
N ILE A 95 -27.70 23.09 16.58
CA ILE A 95 -28.44 23.64 17.71
C ILE A 95 -27.81 24.99 18.07
N GLU A 96 -28.26 26.05 17.42
CA GLU A 96 -28.05 27.40 17.92
C GLU A 96 -28.74 27.55 19.28
N ARG A 97 -28.01 28.11 20.25
CA ARG A 97 -28.47 28.24 21.64
C ARG A 97 -29.63 29.22 21.75
N LYS A 98 -30.86 28.70 21.70
CA LYS A 98 -31.98 29.34 22.42
C LYS A 98 -32.03 28.78 23.83
N ASN A 99 -31.83 29.66 24.81
CA ASN A 99 -31.94 29.35 26.23
C ASN A 99 -33.34 28.80 26.53
N GLN A 100 -33.42 27.57 27.03
CA GLN A 100 -34.58 27.12 27.79
C GLN A 100 -34.12 26.49 29.11
N SER A 101 -34.90 26.78 30.15
CA SER A 101 -34.57 26.56 31.55
C SER A 101 -34.46 25.08 31.91
N GLY A 102 -33.49 24.72 32.75
CA GLY A 102 -33.40 23.37 33.34
C GLY A 102 -31.99 22.82 33.57
N SER A 103 -30.96 23.33 32.90
CA SER A 103 -29.56 22.97 33.18
C SER A 103 -28.76 24.21 33.59
N ALA A 104 -27.98 24.08 34.66
CA ALA A 104 -27.24 25.19 35.26
C ALA A 104 -26.32 25.91 34.25
N LYS A 105 -26.33 27.24 34.30
CA LYS A 105 -25.66 28.11 33.31
C LYS A 105 -24.15 27.79 33.25
N PRO A 106 -23.54 27.78 32.04
CA PRO A 106 -22.10 27.66 31.94
C PRO A 106 -21.43 28.87 32.61
N PHE A 107 -20.32 28.63 33.29
CA PHE A 107 -19.57 29.62 34.04
C PHE A 107 -18.06 29.47 33.77
N THR A 108 -17.28 30.50 34.11
CA THR A 108 -15.82 30.45 33.96
C THR A 108 -15.18 29.91 35.22
N TYR A 109 -14.46 28.80 35.12
CA TYR A 109 -13.64 28.21 36.17
C TYR A 109 -12.17 28.55 35.92
N THR A 110 -11.47 29.05 36.93
CA THR A 110 -10.01 29.26 36.88
C THR A 110 -9.34 28.02 37.43
N ILE A 111 -8.50 27.38 36.61
CA ILE A 111 -7.75 26.17 36.95
C ILE A 111 -6.76 26.47 38.07
N LYS A 112 -6.83 25.69 39.15
CA LYS A 112 -6.02 25.78 40.35
C LYS A 112 -4.83 24.82 40.28
N LYS A 113 -3.89 24.98 41.22
CA LYS A 113 -2.79 24.04 41.43
C LYS A 113 -3.31 22.60 41.61
N ASN A 114 -2.78 21.67 40.83
CA ASN A 114 -3.13 20.25 40.79
C ASN A 114 -4.50 19.88 40.17
N ASP A 115 -5.20 20.82 39.52
CA ASP A 115 -6.42 20.48 38.79
C ASP A 115 -6.16 19.61 37.54
N SER A 116 -7.18 18.84 37.16
CA SER A 116 -7.23 18.11 35.89
C SER A 116 -8.62 18.18 35.30
N LEU A 117 -8.76 18.15 33.96
CA LEU A 117 -10.09 18.12 33.33
C LEU A 117 -10.92 16.90 33.77
N ILE A 118 -10.29 15.81 34.20
CA ILE A 118 -10.97 14.65 34.78
C ILE A 118 -11.63 15.02 36.11
N ASN A 119 -10.89 15.64 37.04
CA ASN A 119 -11.43 16.01 38.35
C ASN A 119 -12.48 17.12 38.23
N ILE A 120 -12.21 18.15 37.41
CA ILE A 120 -13.19 19.20 37.05
C ILE A 120 -14.45 18.58 36.44
N SER A 121 -14.34 17.55 35.59
CA SER A 121 -15.52 16.88 35.01
C SER A 121 -16.36 16.14 36.05
N LYS A 122 -15.73 15.59 37.10
CA LYS A 122 -16.42 14.92 38.21
C LYS A 122 -17.06 15.95 39.15
N GLU A 123 -16.29 16.96 39.57
CA GLU A 123 -16.72 18.07 40.45
C GLU A 123 -17.97 18.76 39.88
N PHE A 124 -17.97 19.08 38.59
CA PHE A 124 -19.09 19.73 37.92
C PHE A 124 -20.04 18.78 37.21
N ASN A 125 -19.95 17.46 37.47
CA ASN A 125 -20.91 16.46 37.01
C ASN A 125 -21.17 16.52 35.48
N THR A 126 -20.09 16.64 34.72
CA THR A 126 -20.05 16.86 33.27
C THR A 126 -19.10 15.83 32.62
N THR A 127 -18.62 16.04 31.40
CA THR A 127 -17.67 15.11 30.75
C THR A 127 -16.39 15.80 30.30
N VAL A 128 -15.25 15.09 30.37
CA VAL A 128 -13.96 15.57 29.85
C VAL A 128 -14.07 15.96 28.37
N ALA A 129 -14.82 15.19 27.57
CA ALA A 129 -15.06 15.50 26.16
C ALA A 129 -15.80 16.84 25.96
N LEU A 130 -16.80 17.14 26.80
CA LEU A 130 -17.50 18.43 26.77
C LEU A 130 -16.59 19.57 27.25
N LEU A 131 -15.76 19.35 28.28
CA LEU A 131 -14.78 20.35 28.75
C LEU A 131 -13.75 20.69 27.66
N CYS A 132 -13.19 19.68 26.98
CA CYS A 132 -12.27 19.92 25.87
C CYS A 132 -12.95 20.67 24.72
N GLY A 133 -14.16 20.24 24.33
CA GLY A 133 -14.92 20.85 23.24
C GLY A 133 -15.34 22.30 23.51
N LEU A 134 -15.81 22.62 24.72
CA LEU A 134 -16.19 23.98 25.11
C LEU A 134 -15.00 24.97 25.09
N ASN A 135 -13.79 24.46 25.28
CA ASN A 135 -12.58 25.27 25.51
C ASN A 135 -11.53 25.18 24.40
N LYS A 136 -11.83 24.47 23.30
CA LYS A 136 -10.89 24.20 22.20
C LYS A 136 -9.57 23.56 22.68
N ILE A 137 -9.63 22.75 23.74
CA ILE A 137 -8.46 22.07 24.31
C ILE A 137 -8.22 20.78 23.52
N ASN A 138 -7.12 20.77 22.76
CA ASN A 138 -6.76 19.63 21.89
C ASN A 138 -6.11 18.46 22.65
N ASP A 139 -5.54 18.72 23.84
CA ASP A 139 -4.93 17.73 24.72
C ASP A 139 -5.40 17.99 26.15
N ALA A 140 -6.15 17.04 26.73
CA ALA A 140 -6.78 17.18 28.03
C ALA A 140 -5.78 17.33 29.21
N ASN A 141 -4.49 17.09 28.96
CA ASN A 141 -3.42 17.20 29.95
C ASN A 141 -2.61 18.50 29.79
N LYS A 142 -2.84 19.30 28.74
CA LYS A 142 -2.19 20.60 28.52
C LYS A 142 -3.09 21.72 29.02
N ILE A 143 -3.30 21.72 30.34
CA ILE A 143 -3.97 22.79 31.06
C ILE A 143 -3.01 23.38 32.10
N TYR A 144 -3.17 24.67 32.40
CA TYR A 144 -2.21 25.44 33.20
C TYR A 144 -2.89 26.09 34.40
N GLU A 145 -2.19 26.18 35.52
CA GLU A 145 -2.65 26.95 36.68
C GLU A 145 -2.91 28.42 36.29
N GLY A 146 -4.03 28.99 36.74
CA GLY A 146 -4.51 30.31 36.33
C GLY A 146 -5.28 30.35 35.00
N GLN A 147 -5.29 29.27 34.20
CA GLN A 147 -6.05 29.22 32.95
C GLN A 147 -7.56 29.27 33.21
N LYS A 148 -8.28 30.14 32.49
CA LYS A 148 -9.74 30.27 32.57
C LYS A 148 -10.42 29.38 31.54
N ILE A 149 -11.32 28.50 31.98
CA ILE A 149 -12.09 27.59 31.12
C ILE A 149 -13.59 27.73 31.37
N GLN A 150 -14.40 27.58 30.31
CA GLN A 150 -15.85 27.50 30.36
C GLN A 150 -16.28 26.09 30.79
N VAL A 151 -16.97 26.00 31.91
CA VAL A 151 -17.52 24.75 32.45
C VAL A 151 -19.04 24.78 32.33
N HIS A 152 -19.63 23.73 31.76
CA HIS A 152 -21.08 23.52 31.78
C HIS A 152 -21.42 22.37 32.75
N PRO A 153 -21.94 22.68 33.95
CA PRO A 153 -22.20 21.66 34.96
C PRO A 153 -23.42 20.79 34.64
N ASN A 154 -23.51 19.63 35.30
CA ASN A 154 -24.63 18.68 35.28
C ASN A 154 -24.99 18.06 33.92
N TYR A 155 -24.08 18.05 32.95
CA TYR A 155 -24.31 17.48 31.61
C TYR A 155 -23.82 16.02 31.49
N LYS A 156 -24.71 15.06 31.78
CA LYS A 156 -24.42 13.61 31.69
C LYS A 156 -24.78 13.02 30.32
N ALA A 157 -23.89 12.23 29.74
CA ALA A 157 -24.23 11.31 28.65
C ALA A 157 -25.06 10.12 29.19
N LYS A 158 -26.17 9.77 28.52
CA LYS A 158 -27.00 8.60 28.86
C LYS A 158 -26.83 7.50 27.81
N GLY A 159 -26.23 6.35 28.17
CA GLY A 159 -26.21 5.15 27.32
C GLY A 159 -24.94 4.30 27.34
N GLY A 160 -23.83 4.77 27.92
CA GLY A 160 -22.66 3.93 28.17
C GLY A 160 -22.87 3.04 29.39
N LEU A 161 -22.51 1.75 29.28
CA LEU A 161 -22.52 0.70 30.31
C LEU A 161 -23.69 0.74 31.31
N LYS A 162 -24.73 -0.04 31.04
CA LYS A 162 -25.54 -0.67 32.09
C LYS A 162 -25.27 -2.17 32.07
N GLU A 163 -24.91 -2.71 33.22
CA GLU A 163 -24.95 -4.14 33.51
C GLU A 163 -26.43 -4.59 33.51
N ASP A 164 -26.69 -5.82 33.08
CA ASP A 164 -27.97 -6.50 33.34
C ASP A 164 -27.78 -7.38 34.60
N PRO A 165 -28.37 -7.03 35.74
CA PRO A 165 -28.08 -7.69 37.00
C PRO A 165 -28.94 -8.95 37.16
N LYS A 166 -28.44 -10.10 36.67
CA LYS A 166 -28.95 -11.46 37.00
C LYS A 166 -28.01 -12.58 36.54
N ASN A 167 -26.88 -12.73 37.24
CA ASN A 167 -26.36 -14.02 37.67
C ASN A 167 -25.17 -13.80 38.62
N SER A 168 -25.49 -13.68 39.90
CA SER A 168 -24.53 -13.79 40.99
C SER A 168 -24.15 -15.26 41.16
N ASN A 169 -22.99 -15.67 40.63
CA ASN A 169 -22.09 -16.72 41.15
C ASN A 169 -21.04 -17.08 40.09
N ASP A 170 -20.09 -16.17 39.84
CA ASP A 170 -18.83 -16.56 39.21
C ASP A 170 -17.67 -15.63 39.62
N LYS A 171 -16.86 -16.09 40.57
CA LYS A 171 -15.63 -15.44 41.04
C LYS A 171 -14.48 -15.78 40.07
N LEU A 172 -14.56 -15.31 38.82
CA LEU A 172 -13.63 -15.70 37.76
C LEU A 172 -12.42 -14.75 37.62
N LEU A 173 -11.34 -15.15 38.30
CA LEU A 173 -9.91 -14.87 38.07
C LEU A 173 -9.52 -13.53 37.41
N LEU A 174 -9.24 -12.53 38.26
CA LEU A 174 -8.18 -11.54 38.00
C LEU A 174 -6.84 -12.13 38.43
N SER A 175 -6.25 -13.00 37.61
CA SER A 175 -5.02 -13.75 37.93
C SER A 175 -3.75 -13.17 37.30
N SER A 176 -3.48 -11.88 37.50
CA SER A 176 -2.14 -11.33 37.26
C SER A 176 -1.81 -10.19 38.21
N ASP A 177 -0.73 -10.37 38.97
CA ASP A 177 -0.19 -9.39 39.91
C ASP A 177 0.60 -8.28 39.20
N VAL A 178 0.69 -8.36 37.86
CA VAL A 178 1.46 -7.49 36.99
C VAL A 178 0.70 -7.18 35.69
N TYR A 179 1.06 -6.09 35.02
CA TYR A 179 0.53 -5.68 33.74
C TYR A 179 1.68 -5.39 32.76
N LYS A 180 1.65 -5.99 31.57
CA LYS A 180 2.62 -5.71 30.49
C LYS A 180 2.13 -4.52 29.65
N VAL A 181 2.90 -3.44 29.64
CA VAL A 181 2.67 -2.22 28.87
C VAL A 181 2.66 -2.54 27.37
N ASN A 182 1.56 -2.23 26.68
CA ASN A 182 1.41 -2.45 25.24
C ASN A 182 1.77 -1.20 24.43
N LYS A 183 1.92 -1.36 23.11
CA LYS A 183 2.23 -0.24 22.22
C LYS A 183 1.09 0.78 22.23
N GLY A 184 1.36 1.98 22.74
CA GLY A 184 0.37 3.06 22.89
C GLY A 184 -0.36 3.08 24.23
N ASP A 185 -0.05 2.17 25.17
CA ASP A 185 -0.51 2.29 26.56
C ASP A 185 0.18 3.49 27.24
N THR A 186 -0.59 4.26 28.01
CA THR A 186 -0.09 5.29 28.95
C THR A 186 -0.40 4.85 30.37
N LEU A 187 0.30 5.41 31.38
CA LEU A 187 0.03 5.06 32.78
C LEU A 187 -1.44 5.36 33.19
N SER A 188 -2.06 6.36 32.55
CA SER A 188 -3.48 6.67 32.70
C SER A 188 -4.41 5.66 32.02
N ALA A 189 -4.13 5.22 30.80
CA ALA A 189 -4.91 4.18 30.12
C ALA A 189 -4.83 2.83 30.85
N ILE A 190 -3.65 2.50 31.40
CA ILE A 190 -3.44 1.30 32.23
C ILE A 190 -4.23 1.41 33.53
N SER A 191 -4.14 2.54 34.24
CA SER A 191 -4.89 2.77 35.49
C SER A 191 -6.42 2.59 35.31
N VAL A 192 -6.97 3.12 34.21
CA VAL A 192 -8.41 2.92 33.86
C VAL A 192 -8.73 1.46 33.54
N LYS A 193 -7.78 0.71 32.98
CA LYS A 193 -7.95 -0.69 32.54
C LYS A 193 -7.75 -1.72 33.66
N THR A 194 -6.92 -1.41 34.66
CA THR A 194 -6.61 -2.31 35.79
C THR A 194 -7.31 -1.93 37.10
N GLY A 195 -7.83 -0.71 37.21
CA GLY A 195 -8.42 -0.17 38.44
C GLY A 195 -7.41 0.34 39.48
N VAL A 196 -6.12 0.07 39.30
CA VAL A 196 -5.04 0.54 40.19
C VAL A 196 -4.76 2.01 39.89
N SER A 197 -4.62 2.86 40.92
CA SER A 197 -4.45 4.31 40.70
C SER A 197 -3.11 4.66 40.07
N ILE A 198 -3.02 5.78 39.33
CA ILE A 198 -1.75 6.24 38.74
C ILE A 198 -0.67 6.44 39.81
N SER A 199 -1.04 6.98 40.99
CA SER A 199 -0.11 7.20 42.11
C SER A 199 0.47 5.88 42.64
N GLU A 200 -0.38 4.86 42.73
CA GLU A 200 -0.05 3.51 43.19
C GLU A 200 0.76 2.73 42.14
N LEU A 201 0.41 2.86 40.85
CA LEU A 201 1.25 2.36 39.76
C LEU A 201 2.65 3.01 39.76
N LYS A 202 2.78 4.30 40.11
CA LYS A 202 4.09 4.95 40.26
C LYS A 202 4.87 4.36 41.44
N SER A 203 4.26 4.26 42.62
CA SER A 203 4.95 3.82 43.85
C SER A 203 5.32 2.33 43.79
N LEU A 204 4.44 1.47 43.27
CA LEU A 204 4.71 0.04 43.10
C LEU A 204 5.84 -0.27 42.09
N ASN A 205 6.18 0.68 41.21
CA ASN A 205 7.09 0.45 40.08
C ASN A 205 8.25 1.46 39.99
N ASN A 206 8.46 2.29 41.02
CA ASN A 206 9.51 3.32 41.08
C ASN A 206 9.53 4.27 39.84
N ILE A 207 8.36 4.55 39.25
CA ILE A 207 8.26 5.40 38.07
C ILE A 207 8.36 6.86 38.50
N THR A 208 9.50 7.50 38.26
CA THR A 208 9.71 8.92 38.54
C THR A 208 8.87 9.80 37.62
N ASN A 209 8.92 9.56 36.31
CA ASN A 209 8.20 10.31 35.27
C ASN A 209 7.06 9.49 34.64
N ILE A 210 5.81 9.94 34.83
CA ILE A 210 4.59 9.26 34.34
C ILE A 210 4.48 9.16 32.81
N ASN A 211 5.22 9.99 32.07
CA ASN A 211 5.20 10.02 30.61
C ASN A 211 6.18 9.02 29.98
N TYR A 212 7.05 8.41 30.78
CA TYR A 212 8.04 7.44 30.31
C TYR A 212 7.76 6.05 30.89
N ILE A 213 6.85 5.34 30.20
CA ILE A 213 6.77 3.87 30.25
C ILE A 213 7.07 3.30 28.88
N TYR A 214 7.72 2.14 28.84
CA TYR A 214 8.19 1.51 27.61
C TYR A 214 7.28 0.36 27.21
N THR A 215 7.04 0.19 25.90
CA THR A 215 6.32 -0.98 25.40
C THR A 215 7.08 -2.25 25.78
N GLY A 216 6.39 -3.19 26.43
CA GLY A 216 6.96 -4.42 26.97
C GLY A 216 7.36 -4.35 28.45
N GLN A 217 7.40 -3.17 29.07
CA GLN A 217 7.64 -2.99 30.50
C GLN A 217 6.57 -3.72 31.33
N ILE A 218 6.98 -4.30 32.46
CA ILE A 218 6.08 -5.00 33.39
C ILE A 218 5.83 -4.08 34.60
N LEU A 219 4.55 -3.79 34.88
CA LEU A 219 4.11 -2.98 36.01
C LEU A 219 3.44 -3.87 37.06
N LYS A 220 4.00 -3.93 38.28
CA LYS A 220 3.34 -4.47 39.47
C LYS A 220 2.03 -3.74 39.72
N LEU A 221 0.97 -4.51 39.97
CA LEU A 221 -0.38 -4.03 40.27
C LEU A 221 -0.72 -4.09 41.78
N LYS A 222 0.09 -4.80 42.57
CA LYS A 222 -0.01 -4.88 44.04
C LYS A 222 1.36 -5.12 44.68
N ASN A 223 1.49 -4.87 45.97
CA ASN A 223 2.73 -5.11 46.73
C ASN A 223 2.86 -6.59 47.13
N ASN A 224 3.95 -7.23 46.67
CA ASN A 224 4.51 -8.44 47.29
C ASN A 224 5.97 -8.10 47.69
N THR A 225 6.27 -8.16 48.99
CA THR A 225 7.62 -8.07 49.60
C THR A 225 8.11 -9.47 50.00
N PRO A 226 9.40 -9.70 50.35
CA PRO A 226 10.60 -8.84 50.27
C PRO A 226 11.40 -9.16 48.96
N SER A 227 12.73 -9.01 48.77
CA SER A 227 13.88 -8.51 49.56
C SER A 227 14.91 -7.81 48.64
N THR A 228 16.15 -7.56 49.12
CA THR A 228 17.21 -6.81 48.40
C THR A 228 18.62 -7.42 48.54
N PRO A 229 19.41 -7.51 47.45
CA PRO A 229 20.87 -7.54 47.48
C PRO A 229 21.52 -6.23 46.98
N SER A 230 22.83 -6.08 47.22
CA SER A 230 23.59 -4.82 47.25
C SER A 230 24.31 -4.40 45.95
N THR A 231 24.83 -3.17 45.95
CA THR A 231 25.46 -2.46 44.82
C THR A 231 26.89 -2.93 44.47
N PRO A 232 27.23 -3.12 43.18
CA PRO A 232 28.61 -3.36 42.72
C PRO A 232 29.47 -2.08 42.67
N SER A 233 30.79 -2.24 42.80
CA SER A 233 31.80 -1.17 42.76
C SER A 233 32.31 -0.82 41.36
N THR A 234 32.95 0.35 41.24
CA THR A 234 33.43 0.97 39.99
C THR A 234 34.64 0.26 39.35
N PRO A 235 34.69 0.06 38.01
CA PRO A 235 35.86 -0.46 37.31
C PRO A 235 37.03 0.54 37.25
N SER A 236 38.25 0.01 37.21
CA SER A 236 39.50 0.76 37.01
C SER A 236 39.81 1.05 35.53
N THR A 237 40.66 2.06 35.29
CA THR A 237 41.05 2.57 33.96
C THR A 237 41.96 1.62 33.17
N PRO A 238 41.77 1.45 31.84
CA PRO A 238 42.69 0.69 30.99
C PRO A 238 44.03 1.39 30.76
N SER A 239 45.10 0.60 30.55
CA SER A 239 46.44 1.07 30.18
C SER A 239 46.59 1.34 28.67
N THR A 240 47.62 2.13 28.31
CA THR A 240 47.86 2.63 26.95
C THR A 240 48.39 1.56 25.98
N PRO A 241 47.92 1.52 24.71
CA PRO A 241 48.49 0.64 23.68
C PRO A 241 49.91 1.05 23.25
N SER A 242 50.71 0.06 22.86
CA SER A 242 52.04 0.25 22.27
C SER A 242 51.98 0.63 20.77
N THR A 243 53.06 1.25 20.28
CA THR A 243 53.19 1.79 18.92
C THR A 243 53.33 0.71 17.84
N PRO A 244 52.67 0.85 16.68
CA PRO A 244 52.89 -0.04 15.52
C PRO A 244 54.27 0.17 14.88
N SER A 245 54.85 -0.91 14.35
CA SER A 245 56.07 -0.88 13.54
C SER A 245 55.81 -0.45 12.09
N THR A 246 56.85 0.06 11.42
CA THR A 246 56.80 0.64 10.08
C THR A 246 56.62 -0.41 8.96
N PRO A 247 55.81 -0.14 7.91
CA PRO A 247 55.71 -1.00 6.73
C PRO A 247 56.98 -0.98 5.88
N SER A 248 57.31 -2.11 5.26
CA SER A 248 58.38 -2.23 4.26
C SER A 248 57.99 -1.68 2.89
N THR A 249 58.99 -1.27 2.11
CA THR A 249 58.84 -0.64 0.79
C THR A 249 58.40 -1.62 -0.31
N PRO A 250 57.50 -1.22 -1.24
CA PRO A 250 57.15 -2.03 -2.40
C PRO A 250 58.29 -2.11 -3.44
N SER A 251 58.42 -3.26 -4.10
CA SER A 251 59.32 -3.46 -5.24
C SER A 251 58.76 -2.88 -6.55
N THR A 252 59.66 -2.54 -7.47
CA THR A 252 59.35 -1.89 -8.76
C THR A 252 58.67 -2.83 -9.77
N PRO A 253 57.66 -2.36 -10.55
CA PRO A 253 57.07 -3.15 -11.63
C PRO A 253 58.02 -3.34 -12.82
N SER A 254 57.94 -4.50 -13.47
CA SER A 254 58.62 -4.78 -14.74
C SER A 254 57.90 -4.16 -15.95
N THR A 255 58.65 -3.93 -17.03
CA THR A 255 58.20 -3.26 -18.26
C THR A 255 57.29 -4.14 -19.13
N PRO A 256 56.24 -3.58 -19.77
CA PRO A 256 55.40 -4.33 -20.72
C PRO A 256 56.10 -4.60 -22.05
N SER A 257 55.86 -5.76 -22.64
CA SER A 257 56.25 -6.10 -24.02
C SER A 257 55.29 -5.53 -25.06
N THR A 258 55.81 -5.25 -26.26
CA THR A 258 55.07 -4.63 -27.37
C THR A 258 54.04 -5.56 -28.03
N PRO A 259 52.84 -5.07 -28.44
CA PRO A 259 51.85 -5.87 -29.16
C PRO A 259 52.25 -6.17 -30.61
N SER A 260 51.88 -7.35 -31.11
CA SER A 260 51.94 -7.71 -32.52
C SER A 260 50.73 -7.19 -33.32
N THR A 261 50.92 -6.99 -34.62
CA THR A 261 49.92 -6.42 -35.54
C THR A 261 48.78 -7.41 -35.89
N PRO A 262 47.51 -6.96 -36.00
CA PRO A 262 46.40 -7.80 -36.43
C PRO A 262 46.40 -8.07 -37.95
N SER A 263 45.95 -9.27 -38.34
CA SER A 263 45.64 -9.62 -39.74
C SER A 263 44.28 -9.07 -40.20
N THR A 264 44.14 -8.88 -41.51
CA THR A 264 42.97 -8.24 -42.16
C THR A 264 41.72 -9.13 -42.20
N PRO A 265 40.50 -8.59 -41.99
CA PRO A 265 39.25 -9.32 -42.19
C PRO A 265 38.86 -9.44 -43.68
N SER A 266 38.22 -10.54 -44.05
CA SER A 266 37.58 -10.73 -45.35
C SER A 266 36.24 -9.99 -45.47
N THR A 267 35.89 -9.61 -46.70
CA THR A 267 34.78 -8.70 -47.06
C THR A 267 33.38 -9.30 -46.92
N PRO A 268 32.37 -8.54 -46.44
CA PRO A 268 30.96 -8.91 -46.53
C PRO A 268 30.34 -8.57 -47.90
N SER A 269 29.44 -9.42 -48.38
CA SER A 269 28.68 -9.22 -49.62
C SER A 269 27.41 -8.38 -49.41
N THR A 270 27.43 -7.16 -49.95
CA THR A 270 26.31 -6.34 -50.49
C THR A 270 24.88 -6.49 -49.93
N PRO A 271 24.34 -5.43 -49.27
CA PRO A 271 22.90 -5.17 -49.23
C PRO A 271 22.40 -4.43 -50.49
N SER A 272 21.15 -4.68 -50.89
CA SER A 272 20.44 -3.91 -51.94
C SER A 272 19.55 -2.82 -51.33
N THR A 273 19.32 -1.75 -52.10
CA THR A 273 18.95 -0.40 -51.63
C THR A 273 17.46 -0.19 -51.37
N PRO A 274 17.09 0.65 -50.37
CA PRO A 274 15.88 1.46 -50.40
C PRO A 274 16.17 2.85 -51.01
N SER A 275 15.35 3.30 -51.96
CA SER A 275 15.27 4.71 -52.41
C SER A 275 14.16 5.40 -51.59
N GLY A 276 14.37 6.57 -50.97
CA GLY A 276 14.20 7.89 -51.60
C GLY A 276 12.73 8.34 -51.46
N ASP A 277 12.34 9.46 -50.84
CA ASP A 277 13.11 10.66 -50.47
C ASP A 277 12.60 11.39 -49.21
N LYS A 278 13.34 12.43 -48.79
CA LYS A 278 13.06 13.28 -47.62
C LYS A 278 12.10 14.43 -47.95
N ILE A 279 11.29 14.85 -46.97
CA ILE A 279 10.94 16.27 -46.76
C ILE A 279 11.15 16.62 -45.29
N GLN A 280 11.87 17.71 -45.03
CA GLN A 280 11.98 18.35 -43.72
C GLN A 280 10.88 19.40 -43.56
N ILE A 281 10.36 19.56 -42.33
CA ILE A 281 9.99 20.90 -41.83
C ILE A 281 10.66 21.08 -40.47
N LYS A 282 11.45 22.15 -40.37
CA LYS A 282 12.05 22.68 -39.13
C LYS A 282 11.55 24.12 -38.98
N GLN A 283 11.00 24.46 -37.82
CA GLN A 283 11.15 25.71 -37.06
C GLN A 283 10.06 25.70 -35.98
N GLU A 284 10.33 25.69 -34.67
CA GLU A 284 11.26 26.48 -33.84
C GLU A 284 10.87 27.94 -33.66
N HIS A 285 10.37 28.25 -32.47
CA HIS A 285 10.73 29.44 -31.67
C HIS A 285 10.72 29.02 -30.19
N SER A 286 11.65 29.41 -29.31
CA SER A 286 13.11 29.58 -29.42
C SER A 286 13.69 29.41 -28.00
N VAL A 287 14.99 29.10 -27.87
CA VAL A 287 15.65 28.81 -26.59
C VAL A 287 16.45 30.01 -26.09
N GLU A 288 16.45 30.25 -24.77
CA GLU A 288 17.53 30.82 -23.92
C GLU A 288 16.92 31.10 -22.51
N ASN A 289 17.48 30.78 -21.34
CA ASN A 289 18.75 30.18 -20.92
C ASN A 289 18.53 29.27 -19.68
N GLY A 290 19.09 28.05 -19.67
CA GLY A 290 19.33 27.25 -18.45
C GLY A 290 18.12 26.58 -17.74
N SER A 291 18.31 25.35 -17.26
CA SER A 291 17.42 24.67 -16.29
C SER A 291 17.25 25.51 -15.01
N PRO A 292 16.08 25.54 -14.34
CA PRO A 292 15.87 24.53 -13.28
C PRO A 292 14.43 24.16 -12.84
N SER A 293 14.30 22.90 -12.39
CA SER A 293 13.58 22.45 -11.17
C SER A 293 12.08 22.67 -10.94
N LEU A 294 11.43 21.58 -10.50
CA LEU A 294 10.63 21.59 -9.27
C LEU A 294 10.98 20.34 -8.42
N LYS A 295 11.50 20.56 -7.21
CA LYS A 295 11.88 19.49 -6.25
C LYS A 295 10.63 18.97 -5.54
N VAL A 296 10.56 17.66 -5.26
CA VAL A 296 9.55 17.07 -4.35
C VAL A 296 10.24 16.69 -3.03
N ASN A 297 9.59 17.01 -1.91
CA ASN A 297 10.15 16.92 -0.55
C ASN A 297 9.71 15.62 0.17
N ASN A 298 10.60 15.01 0.95
CA ASN A 298 10.50 13.61 1.40
C ASN A 298 9.70 13.38 2.70
N GLU A 299 8.87 14.33 3.14
CA GLU A 299 7.97 14.20 4.30
C GLU A 299 6.52 13.82 3.92
N GLN A 300 6.24 13.56 2.64
CA GLN A 300 4.91 13.16 2.19
C GLN A 300 4.68 11.65 2.27
N ILE A 301 3.54 11.26 2.85
CA ILE A 301 3.02 9.89 2.90
C ILE A 301 2.91 9.37 1.45
N ARG A 302 3.75 8.38 1.06
CA ARG A 302 3.72 7.82 -0.30
C ARG A 302 2.39 7.14 -0.59
N CYS A 303 1.54 7.85 -1.30
CA CYS A 303 0.28 7.35 -1.79
C CYS A 303 0.53 6.62 -3.10
N VAL A 304 0.49 5.28 -3.13
CA VAL A 304 0.57 4.51 -4.40
C VAL A 304 -0.47 4.98 -5.42
N CYS A 305 -1.57 5.57 -4.94
CA CYS A 305 -2.63 6.20 -5.71
C CYS A 305 -2.22 7.53 -6.41
N LYS A 306 -1.02 8.04 -6.14
CA LYS A 306 -0.39 9.26 -6.70
C LYS A 306 0.92 8.96 -7.45
N ASP A 307 1.37 7.70 -7.49
CA ASP A 307 2.64 7.30 -8.12
C ASP A 307 2.60 7.34 -9.67
N TYR A 308 1.42 7.51 -10.27
CA TYR A 308 1.20 7.57 -11.72
C TYR A 308 0.45 8.85 -12.06
N ASP A 309 0.93 9.66 -13.00
CA ASP A 309 0.20 10.83 -13.49
C ASP A 309 -0.92 10.39 -14.46
N LEU A 310 -2.06 10.00 -13.87
CA LEU A 310 -3.26 9.66 -14.62
C LEU A 310 -4.16 10.88 -14.82
N ILE A 311 -4.39 11.24 -16.08
CA ILE A 311 -5.43 12.21 -16.45
C ILE A 311 -6.79 11.71 -15.96
N TRP A 312 -7.66 12.63 -15.55
CA TRP A 312 -8.92 12.34 -14.84
C TRP A 312 -8.77 11.53 -13.54
N GLY A 313 -7.54 11.25 -13.08
CA GLY A 313 -7.30 10.43 -11.90
C GLY A 313 -8.02 10.93 -10.64
N ALA A 314 -8.32 12.23 -10.55
CA ALA A 314 -9.13 12.84 -9.49
C ALA A 314 -10.61 12.43 -9.43
N LYS A 315 -11.15 11.77 -10.47
CA LYS A 315 -12.56 11.33 -10.53
C LYS A 315 -12.80 9.91 -10.00
N VAL A 316 -11.73 9.13 -9.82
CA VAL A 316 -11.79 7.68 -9.60
C VAL A 316 -11.12 7.26 -8.29
N SER A 317 -11.32 6.01 -7.86
CA SER A 317 -10.67 5.47 -6.66
C SER A 317 -9.19 5.13 -6.90
N CYS A 318 -8.43 5.00 -5.81
CA CYS A 318 -7.06 4.48 -5.86
C CYS A 318 -6.95 3.11 -6.54
N GLU A 319 -7.91 2.22 -6.26
CA GLU A 319 -7.96 0.87 -6.79
C GLU A 319 -8.24 0.86 -8.30
N PHE A 320 -9.17 1.72 -8.75
CA PHE A 320 -9.44 1.94 -10.17
C PHE A 320 -8.17 2.41 -10.91
N ARG A 321 -7.46 3.43 -10.38
CA ARG A 321 -6.21 3.93 -10.97
C ARG A 321 -5.15 2.84 -11.11
N LYS A 322 -4.98 2.00 -10.08
CA LYS A 322 -4.06 0.84 -10.12
C LYS A 322 -4.45 -0.15 -11.20
N LYS A 323 -5.73 -0.56 -11.26
CA LYS A 323 -6.21 -1.56 -12.22
C LYS A 323 -6.08 -1.04 -13.67
N VAL A 324 -6.31 0.24 -13.92
CA VAL A 324 -6.12 0.82 -15.27
C VAL A 324 -4.66 0.77 -15.73
N VAL A 325 -3.70 1.07 -14.85
CA VAL A 325 -2.26 0.96 -15.18
C VAL A 325 -1.90 -0.49 -15.47
N GLU A 326 -2.30 -1.43 -14.62
CA GLU A 326 -2.00 -2.86 -14.75
C GLU A 326 -2.61 -3.50 -16.00
N ILE A 327 -3.84 -3.14 -16.40
CA ILE A 327 -4.41 -3.52 -17.71
C ILE A 327 -3.48 -3.07 -18.84
N CYS A 328 -2.95 -1.85 -18.76
CA CYS A 328 -2.11 -1.29 -19.80
C CYS A 328 -0.67 -1.84 -19.77
N GLU A 329 -0.20 -2.34 -18.63
CA GLU A 329 1.03 -3.13 -18.51
C GLU A 329 0.87 -4.52 -19.15
N ASN A 330 -0.27 -5.17 -18.96
CA ASN A 330 -0.59 -6.46 -19.59
C ASN A 330 -0.76 -6.33 -21.12
N LEU A 331 -1.48 -5.31 -21.59
CA LEU A 331 -1.82 -5.11 -22.99
C LEU A 331 -0.71 -4.40 -23.80
N TRP A 332 0.02 -3.45 -23.21
CA TRP A 332 1.04 -2.64 -23.90
C TRP A 332 2.27 -2.37 -23.01
N PRO A 333 3.07 -3.40 -22.67
CA PRO A 333 4.21 -3.29 -21.75
C PRO A 333 5.30 -2.29 -22.18
N LYS A 334 5.34 -1.90 -23.46
CA LYS A 334 6.27 -0.87 -23.98
C LYS A 334 5.91 0.55 -23.55
N ASN A 335 4.62 0.88 -23.38
CA ASN A 335 4.13 2.25 -23.17
C ASN A 335 2.92 2.31 -22.19
N PRO A 336 2.94 1.60 -21.05
CA PRO A 336 1.72 1.34 -20.27
C PRO A 336 1.06 2.61 -19.74
N LEU A 337 1.82 3.60 -19.26
CA LEU A 337 1.25 4.84 -18.73
C LEU A 337 0.60 5.73 -19.82
N LYS A 338 1.14 5.72 -21.05
CA LYS A 338 0.54 6.41 -22.20
C LYS A 338 -0.82 5.76 -22.53
N MET A 339 -0.86 4.43 -22.58
CA MET A 339 -2.10 3.69 -22.87
C MET A 339 -3.12 3.79 -21.73
N ALA A 340 -2.66 3.86 -20.47
CA ALA A 340 -3.53 4.11 -19.32
C ALA A 340 -4.19 5.49 -19.41
N ASN A 341 -3.45 6.53 -19.81
CA ASN A 341 -4.03 7.86 -20.05
C ASN A 341 -5.01 7.87 -21.23
N ASN A 342 -4.71 7.17 -22.34
CA ASN A 342 -5.67 6.98 -23.44
C ASN A 342 -6.98 6.36 -22.94
N LEU A 343 -6.89 5.30 -22.14
CA LEU A 343 -8.06 4.58 -21.61
C LEU A 343 -8.86 5.44 -20.61
N MET A 344 -8.18 6.23 -19.76
CA MET A 344 -8.83 7.19 -18.86
C MET A 344 -9.61 8.28 -19.62
N ALA A 345 -9.09 8.77 -20.75
CA ALA A 345 -9.83 9.72 -21.60
C ALA A 345 -11.05 9.07 -22.28
N VAL A 346 -10.95 7.81 -22.72
CA VAL A 346 -12.12 7.06 -23.23
C VAL A 346 -13.19 6.92 -22.15
N PHE A 347 -12.85 6.52 -20.92
CA PHE A 347 -13.82 6.46 -19.83
C PHE A 347 -14.46 7.82 -19.53
N ALA A 348 -13.70 8.91 -19.61
CA ALA A 348 -14.23 10.26 -19.44
C ALA A 348 -15.22 10.65 -20.55
N TRP A 349 -14.94 10.28 -21.80
CA TRP A 349 -15.89 10.44 -22.90
C TRP A 349 -17.17 9.64 -22.65
N GLU A 350 -17.02 8.31 -22.52
CA GLU A 350 -18.11 7.34 -22.54
C GLU A 350 -19.06 7.47 -21.34
N THR A 351 -18.54 7.87 -20.17
CA THR A 351 -19.35 8.08 -18.96
C THR A 351 -19.79 9.54 -18.76
N GLY A 352 -19.45 10.45 -19.69
CA GLY A 352 -19.65 11.89 -19.52
C GLY A 352 -18.92 12.48 -18.30
N GLY A 353 -17.71 11.98 -18.02
CA GLY A 353 -16.83 12.41 -16.94
C GLY A 353 -17.18 11.89 -15.54
N THR A 354 -18.11 10.93 -15.43
CA THR A 354 -18.59 10.40 -14.15
C THR A 354 -17.84 9.17 -13.66
N PHE A 355 -17.23 8.41 -14.58
CA PHE A 355 -16.53 7.14 -14.33
C PHE A 355 -17.40 6.07 -13.65
N LYS A 356 -18.73 6.16 -13.74
CA LYS A 356 -19.65 5.23 -13.08
C LYS A 356 -19.99 4.01 -13.95
N ALA A 357 -20.01 2.84 -13.30
CA ALA A 357 -20.31 1.55 -13.93
C ALA A 357 -21.77 1.45 -14.39
N ASP A 358 -22.68 2.18 -13.76
CA ASP A 358 -24.13 2.07 -13.98
C ASP A 358 -24.69 3.14 -14.93
N VAL A 359 -23.83 3.91 -15.60
CA VAL A 359 -24.19 5.02 -16.49
C VAL A 359 -24.90 4.50 -17.74
N PRO A 360 -26.19 4.86 -17.96
CA PRO A 360 -26.88 4.57 -19.21
C PRO A 360 -26.44 5.54 -20.32
N ASN A 361 -26.49 5.09 -21.56
CA ASN A 361 -26.20 5.93 -22.71
C ASN A 361 -27.24 7.05 -22.87
N ARG A 362 -26.75 8.28 -23.12
CA ARG A 362 -27.60 9.46 -23.32
C ARG A 362 -28.47 9.40 -24.58
N SER A 363 -28.07 8.60 -25.57
CA SER A 363 -28.84 8.34 -26.79
C SER A 363 -29.82 7.17 -26.63
N ASN A 364 -30.04 6.67 -25.40
CA ASN A 364 -30.90 5.54 -25.06
C ASN A 364 -30.59 4.25 -25.85
N SER A 365 -29.32 4.03 -26.21
CA SER A 365 -28.87 2.83 -26.96
C SER A 365 -28.79 1.54 -26.14
N SER A 366 -29.29 1.55 -24.89
CA SER A 366 -29.06 0.51 -23.86
C SER A 366 -27.60 0.29 -23.45
N ALA A 367 -26.64 1.02 -24.05
CA ALA A 367 -25.23 0.89 -23.70
C ALA A 367 -24.94 1.39 -22.28
N THR A 368 -23.98 0.76 -21.60
CA THR A 368 -23.83 0.90 -20.13
C THR A 368 -22.37 0.98 -19.68
N GLY A 369 -22.10 1.82 -18.68
CA GLY A 369 -20.85 1.80 -17.92
C GLY A 369 -19.62 2.38 -18.63
N LEU A 370 -18.43 1.95 -18.18
CA LEU A 370 -17.15 2.63 -18.41
C LEU A 370 -16.79 2.85 -19.89
N ILE A 371 -17.11 1.89 -20.75
CA ILE A 371 -16.90 1.97 -22.19
C ILE A 371 -18.21 1.81 -22.97
N GLN A 372 -19.34 2.14 -22.34
CA GLN A 372 -20.68 2.00 -22.92
C GLN A 372 -20.87 0.63 -23.60
N PHE A 373 -20.77 -0.43 -22.80
CA PHE A 373 -20.97 -1.80 -23.25
C PHE A 373 -22.37 -1.94 -23.89
N MET A 374 -22.41 -2.07 -25.22
CA MET A 374 -23.63 -2.37 -25.97
C MET A 374 -24.18 -3.75 -25.54
N PRO A 375 -25.51 -4.00 -25.61
CA PRO A 375 -26.09 -5.27 -25.18
C PRO A 375 -25.44 -6.52 -25.81
N ASP A 376 -25.08 -6.49 -27.08
CA ASP A 376 -24.43 -7.62 -27.75
C ASP A 376 -22.96 -7.80 -27.34
N THR A 377 -22.22 -6.71 -27.16
CA THR A 377 -20.87 -6.72 -26.58
C THR A 377 -20.90 -7.26 -25.14
N ALA A 378 -21.94 -6.90 -24.37
CA ALA A 378 -22.14 -7.42 -23.02
C ALA A 378 -22.43 -8.93 -23.04
N LYS A 379 -23.29 -9.43 -23.94
CA LYS A 379 -23.53 -10.88 -24.14
C LYS A 379 -22.22 -11.63 -24.43
N GLU A 380 -21.43 -11.15 -25.40
CA GLU A 380 -20.14 -11.74 -25.79
C GLU A 380 -19.16 -11.79 -24.60
N LEU A 381 -18.96 -10.66 -23.92
CA LEU A 381 -17.98 -10.54 -22.83
C LEU A 381 -18.37 -11.31 -21.56
N LEU A 382 -19.68 -11.42 -21.27
CA LEU A 382 -20.22 -12.20 -20.15
C LEU A 382 -20.37 -13.69 -20.48
N GLY A 383 -20.32 -14.10 -21.75
CA GLY A 383 -20.54 -15.47 -22.18
C GLY A 383 -22.00 -15.95 -22.03
N VAL A 384 -22.98 -15.05 -22.20
CA VAL A 384 -24.42 -15.34 -21.98
C VAL A 384 -25.23 -15.16 -23.26
N SER A 385 -26.28 -15.97 -23.43
CA SER A 385 -27.17 -15.90 -24.61
C SER A 385 -28.05 -14.65 -24.65
N LYS A 386 -28.32 -14.04 -23.49
CA LYS A 386 -29.07 -12.78 -23.36
C LYS A 386 -28.61 -11.99 -22.13
N VAL A 387 -28.81 -10.69 -22.17
CA VAL A 387 -28.64 -9.76 -21.04
C VAL A 387 -29.97 -9.12 -20.68
N THR A 388 -30.11 -8.68 -19.45
CA THR A 388 -31.33 -8.03 -18.95
C THR A 388 -31.23 -6.52 -19.16
N LEU A 389 -32.30 -5.91 -19.66
CA LEU A 389 -32.41 -4.46 -19.80
C LEU A 389 -33.33 -3.90 -18.70
N GLU A 390 -32.94 -2.79 -18.10
CA GLU A 390 -33.80 -2.00 -17.21
C GLU A 390 -33.89 -0.54 -17.68
N ILE A 391 -35.04 0.09 -17.43
CA ILE A 391 -35.27 1.51 -17.64
C ILE A 391 -34.93 2.24 -16.33
N VAL A 392 -34.15 3.32 -16.43
CA VAL A 392 -33.75 4.14 -15.28
C VAL A 392 -34.33 5.54 -15.42
N ASP A 393 -35.29 5.84 -14.55
CA ASP A 393 -35.97 7.14 -14.53
C ASP A 393 -35.00 8.26 -14.13
N ASN A 394 -34.77 9.17 -15.08
CA ASN A 394 -33.99 10.40 -14.92
C ASN A 394 -32.63 10.23 -14.21
N TYR A 395 -31.81 9.27 -14.67
CA TYR A 395 -30.49 8.97 -14.09
C TYR A 395 -29.61 10.21 -13.91
N PHE A 396 -29.55 11.08 -14.93
CA PHE A 396 -28.72 12.29 -14.90
C PHE A 396 -29.35 13.46 -14.10
N ASN A 397 -30.54 13.28 -13.53
CA ASN A 397 -31.32 14.33 -12.85
C ASN A 397 -31.42 15.63 -13.69
N SER A 398 -31.72 15.46 -14.98
CA SER A 398 -31.78 16.54 -15.97
C SER A 398 -33.22 17.06 -16.15
N ASN A 399 -33.35 18.31 -16.56
CA ASN A 399 -34.63 18.88 -17.00
C ASN A 399 -34.95 18.49 -18.45
N ASN A 400 -33.98 17.99 -19.21
CA ASN A 400 -34.22 17.49 -20.57
C ASN A 400 -34.89 16.11 -20.53
N LYS A 401 -36.15 16.06 -20.98
CA LYS A 401 -36.96 14.83 -21.03
C LYS A 401 -36.36 13.72 -21.89
N SER A 402 -35.51 14.03 -22.88
CA SER A 402 -34.84 13.00 -23.68
C SER A 402 -33.76 12.23 -22.90
N LEU A 403 -33.38 12.71 -21.70
CA LEU A 403 -32.48 12.04 -20.77
C LEU A 403 -33.23 11.37 -19.60
N HIS A 404 -34.56 11.26 -19.70
CA HIS A 404 -35.38 10.47 -18.78
C HIS A 404 -35.53 9.05 -19.33
N ASN A 405 -35.85 8.11 -18.44
CA ASN A 405 -36.21 6.73 -18.78
C ASN A 405 -35.17 6.05 -19.70
N LEU A 406 -33.88 6.21 -19.38
CA LEU A 406 -32.78 5.68 -20.18
C LEU A 406 -32.57 4.19 -19.86
N THR A 407 -32.39 3.40 -20.91
CA THR A 407 -32.20 1.95 -20.81
C THR A 407 -30.74 1.61 -20.52
N ARG A 408 -30.49 0.58 -19.73
CA ARG A 408 -29.15 0.00 -19.50
C ARG A 408 -29.18 -1.51 -19.32
N VAL A 409 -28.03 -2.14 -19.54
CA VAL A 409 -27.73 -3.54 -19.24
C VAL A 409 -27.54 -3.72 -17.74
N VAL A 410 -28.44 -4.48 -17.11
CA VAL A 410 -28.50 -4.68 -15.66
C VAL A 410 -27.25 -5.38 -15.13
N GLU A 411 -26.75 -6.39 -15.84
CA GLU A 411 -25.59 -7.17 -15.44
C GLU A 411 -24.33 -6.31 -15.35
N MET A 412 -24.14 -5.40 -16.32
CA MET A 412 -23.05 -4.42 -16.29
C MET A 412 -23.30 -3.36 -15.21
N ALA A 413 -24.52 -2.84 -15.10
CA ALA A 413 -24.86 -1.78 -14.14
C ALA A 413 -24.75 -2.18 -12.67
N ARG A 414 -24.82 -3.49 -12.35
CA ARG A 414 -24.66 -4.02 -10.99
C ARG A 414 -23.20 -4.21 -10.55
N MET A 415 -22.26 -4.19 -11.49
CA MET A 415 -20.84 -4.28 -11.19
C MET A 415 -20.32 -2.96 -10.59
N THR A 416 -19.29 -3.06 -9.77
CA THR A 416 -18.45 -1.92 -9.40
C THR A 416 -17.64 -1.43 -10.60
N GLU A 417 -17.12 -0.21 -10.48
CA GLU A 417 -16.21 0.37 -11.47
C GLU A 417 -14.95 -0.48 -11.65
N VAL A 418 -14.46 -1.14 -10.60
CA VAL A 418 -13.25 -1.99 -10.66
C VAL A 418 -13.56 -3.35 -11.31
N GLU A 419 -14.75 -3.92 -11.10
CA GLU A 419 -15.17 -5.16 -11.76
C GLU A 419 -15.37 -4.97 -13.27
N GLN A 420 -15.92 -3.83 -13.72
CA GLN A 420 -16.04 -3.55 -15.16
C GLN A 420 -14.69 -3.47 -15.87
N LEU A 421 -13.61 -3.04 -15.19
CA LEU A 421 -12.27 -2.96 -15.79
C LEU A 421 -11.75 -4.32 -16.28
N TYR A 422 -12.15 -5.44 -15.68
CA TYR A 422 -11.84 -6.79 -16.18
C TYR A 422 -12.43 -7.04 -17.59
N TYR A 423 -13.63 -6.53 -17.86
CA TYR A 423 -14.27 -6.64 -19.17
C TYR A 423 -13.74 -5.61 -20.17
N VAL A 424 -13.24 -4.46 -19.70
CA VAL A 424 -12.46 -3.52 -20.53
C VAL A 424 -11.17 -4.20 -21.01
N GLU A 425 -10.42 -4.86 -20.13
CA GLU A 425 -9.20 -5.61 -20.49
C GLU A 425 -9.46 -6.62 -21.64
N LYS A 426 -10.51 -7.45 -21.48
CA LYS A 426 -10.96 -8.37 -22.54
C LYS A 426 -11.35 -7.67 -23.85
N HIS A 427 -12.09 -6.57 -23.77
CA HIS A 427 -12.56 -5.84 -24.96
C HIS A 427 -11.41 -5.25 -25.79
N PHE A 428 -10.33 -4.83 -25.12
CA PHE A 428 -9.14 -4.26 -25.75
C PHE A 428 -8.06 -5.29 -26.11
N GLN A 429 -8.21 -6.57 -25.75
CA GLN A 429 -7.25 -7.65 -26.02
C GLN A 429 -6.83 -7.75 -27.49
N LYS A 430 -7.73 -7.44 -28.45
CA LYS A 430 -7.47 -7.44 -29.90
C LYS A 430 -6.44 -6.39 -30.36
N LEU A 431 -6.08 -5.45 -29.48
CA LEU A 431 -5.07 -4.40 -29.70
C LEU A 431 -3.77 -4.64 -28.92
N ALA A 432 -3.68 -5.70 -28.11
CA ALA A 432 -2.50 -6.00 -27.30
C ALA A 432 -1.22 -6.05 -28.15
N ASN A 433 -0.15 -5.43 -27.64
CA ASN A 433 1.17 -5.29 -28.26
C ASN A 433 1.23 -4.58 -29.63
N LYS A 434 0.11 -4.10 -30.17
CA LYS A 434 0.10 -3.22 -31.35
C LYS A 434 0.53 -1.81 -30.96
N ASP A 435 1.19 -1.12 -31.89
CA ASP A 435 1.34 0.34 -31.78
C ASP A 435 0.04 0.97 -32.28
N VAL A 436 -0.60 1.75 -31.42
CA VAL A 436 -1.96 2.29 -31.61
C VAL A 436 -2.05 3.71 -31.06
N GLU A 437 -2.81 4.54 -31.75
CA GLU A 437 -3.01 5.95 -31.41
C GLU A 437 -4.13 6.09 -30.37
N PHE A 438 -4.24 7.26 -29.73
CA PHE A 438 -5.34 7.53 -28.78
C PHE A 438 -6.72 7.31 -29.41
N VAL A 439 -6.92 7.77 -30.65
CA VAL A 439 -8.18 7.60 -31.39
C VAL A 439 -8.54 6.13 -31.62
N ASP A 440 -7.55 5.22 -31.71
CA ASP A 440 -7.82 3.79 -31.85
C ASP A 440 -8.48 3.21 -30.60
N PHE A 441 -8.22 3.77 -29.41
CA PHE A 441 -8.92 3.36 -28.18
C PHE A 441 -10.39 3.73 -28.21
N TYR A 442 -10.71 4.93 -28.72
CA TYR A 442 -12.09 5.37 -28.88
C TYR A 442 -12.80 4.61 -30.01
N LEU A 443 -12.12 4.37 -31.15
CA LEU A 443 -12.64 3.51 -32.22
C LEU A 443 -12.86 2.08 -31.74
N GLN A 444 -12.05 1.54 -30.83
CA GLN A 444 -12.29 0.22 -30.24
C GLN A 444 -13.62 0.15 -29.48
N VAL A 445 -14.15 1.27 -29.00
CA VAL A 445 -15.48 1.35 -28.39
C VAL A 445 -16.57 1.64 -29.43
N LEU A 446 -16.41 2.73 -30.19
CA LEU A 446 -17.40 3.24 -31.12
C LEU A 446 -17.62 2.32 -32.35
N PHE A 447 -16.52 1.83 -32.93
CA PHE A 447 -16.51 1.04 -34.14
C PHE A 447 -15.23 0.17 -34.28
N PRO A 448 -15.16 -0.99 -33.58
CA PRO A 448 -13.94 -1.80 -33.49
C PRO A 448 -13.29 -2.16 -34.84
N ALA A 449 -14.09 -2.28 -35.90
CA ALA A 449 -13.62 -2.58 -37.25
C ALA A 449 -12.73 -1.47 -37.87
N SER A 450 -12.63 -0.29 -37.25
CA SER A 450 -11.72 0.80 -37.66
C SER A 450 -10.54 1.03 -36.70
N SER A 451 -10.49 0.31 -35.58
CA SER A 451 -9.42 0.47 -34.59
C SER A 451 -8.12 -0.15 -35.08
N GLY A 452 -7.02 0.61 -35.01
CA GLY A 452 -5.69 0.22 -35.48
C GLY A 452 -5.53 0.26 -37.00
N MET A 453 -6.49 0.86 -37.72
CA MET A 453 -6.33 1.18 -39.15
C MET A 453 -5.64 2.54 -39.33
N GLY A 454 -5.01 2.73 -40.50
CA GLY A 454 -4.54 4.06 -40.93
C GLY A 454 -5.69 5.05 -41.19
N GLU A 455 -5.36 6.24 -41.67
CA GLU A 455 -6.36 7.27 -41.97
C GLU A 455 -7.37 6.80 -43.03
N HIS A 456 -8.67 6.96 -42.73
CA HIS A 456 -9.77 6.52 -43.58
C HIS A 456 -11.10 7.14 -43.13
N VAL A 457 -12.09 7.10 -44.02
CA VAL A 457 -13.47 7.49 -43.72
C VAL A 457 -14.13 6.40 -42.88
N VAL A 458 -14.34 6.68 -41.59
CA VAL A 458 -14.95 5.75 -40.63
C VAL A 458 -16.45 5.63 -40.87
N PHE A 459 -17.15 6.76 -41.06
CA PHE A 459 -18.57 6.85 -41.41
C PHE A 459 -18.78 7.85 -42.55
N ALA A 460 -19.84 7.71 -43.34
CA ALA A 460 -20.20 8.67 -44.37
C ALA A 460 -21.70 8.69 -44.65
N ASN A 461 -22.24 9.82 -45.11
CA ASN A 461 -23.67 9.97 -45.41
C ASN A 461 -24.12 9.23 -46.69
N SER A 462 -23.20 8.61 -47.42
CA SER A 462 -23.48 7.77 -48.59
C SER A 462 -22.31 6.81 -48.86
N ALA A 463 -22.60 5.64 -49.44
CA ALA A 463 -21.58 4.62 -49.71
C ALA A 463 -20.48 5.10 -50.69
N SER A 464 -20.81 6.00 -51.62
CA SER A 464 -19.87 6.58 -52.59
C SER A 464 -18.75 7.42 -51.97
N LYS A 465 -18.93 7.87 -50.72
CA LYS A 465 -17.95 8.67 -49.98
C LYS A 465 -17.03 7.86 -49.08
N LEU A 466 -17.24 6.54 -48.94
CA LEU A 466 -16.35 5.67 -48.17
C LEU A 466 -15.01 5.46 -48.89
N SER A 467 -13.91 5.47 -48.13
CA SER A 467 -12.56 5.29 -48.69
C SER A 467 -12.15 3.82 -48.88
N ILE A 468 -12.85 2.87 -48.23
CA ILE A 468 -12.53 1.43 -48.29
C ILE A 468 -13.41 0.76 -49.33
N LYS A 469 -12.82 0.33 -50.45
CA LYS A 469 -13.50 -0.48 -51.47
C LYS A 469 -13.78 -1.88 -50.93
N ASN A 470 -14.97 -2.41 -51.20
CA ASN A 470 -15.42 -3.75 -50.81
C ASN A 470 -15.38 -4.05 -49.29
N ASP A 471 -15.54 -3.03 -48.43
CA ASP A 471 -15.67 -3.28 -46.99
C ASP A 471 -16.99 -3.99 -46.66
N LYS A 472 -16.91 -5.15 -46.00
CA LYS A 472 -18.06 -5.88 -45.43
C LYS A 472 -18.88 -5.07 -44.44
N HIS A 473 -18.33 -3.97 -43.94
CA HIS A 473 -18.99 -3.03 -43.04
C HIS A 473 -19.56 -1.78 -43.74
N SER A 474 -19.46 -1.65 -45.07
CA SER A 474 -19.88 -0.45 -45.83
C SER A 474 -21.28 0.05 -45.45
N GLU A 475 -22.27 -0.83 -45.43
CA GLU A 475 -23.65 -0.48 -45.06
C GLU A 475 -23.75 0.03 -43.61
N LEU A 476 -23.09 -0.67 -42.67
CA LEU A 476 -23.07 -0.30 -41.26
C LEU A 476 -22.36 1.04 -41.02
N ARG A 477 -21.37 1.40 -41.85
CA ARG A 477 -20.70 2.70 -41.80
C ARG A 477 -21.62 3.85 -42.24
N VAL A 478 -22.47 3.61 -43.24
CA VAL A 478 -23.47 4.58 -43.69
C VAL A 478 -24.59 4.70 -42.64
N ASN A 479 -25.15 3.58 -42.20
CA ASN A 479 -26.24 3.54 -41.20
C ASN A 479 -25.83 4.11 -39.83
N LYS A 480 -24.53 4.15 -39.50
CA LYS A 480 -24.01 4.82 -38.29
C LYS A 480 -23.74 6.31 -38.48
N TYR A 481 -23.69 6.85 -39.70
CA TYR A 481 -23.32 8.25 -39.94
C TYR A 481 -24.24 9.22 -39.20
N GLU A 482 -25.57 9.15 -39.36
CA GLU A 482 -26.48 10.16 -38.79
C GLU A 482 -26.32 10.33 -37.27
N LYS A 483 -26.23 9.20 -36.55
CA LYS A 483 -26.06 9.13 -35.09
C LYS A 483 -24.67 9.58 -34.62
N ASN A 484 -23.71 9.70 -35.54
CA ASN A 484 -22.33 10.10 -35.30
C ASN A 484 -21.94 11.34 -36.14
N SER A 485 -22.90 12.02 -36.77
CA SER A 485 -22.68 13.23 -37.58
C SER A 485 -22.07 14.35 -36.76
N GLY A 486 -22.31 14.36 -35.45
CA GLY A 486 -21.58 15.17 -34.48
C GLY A 486 -20.07 14.89 -34.37
N LEU A 487 -19.49 13.98 -35.16
CA LEU A 487 -18.04 13.77 -35.32
C LEU A 487 -17.49 14.34 -36.65
N ASP A 488 -18.33 14.58 -37.65
CA ASP A 488 -17.98 15.36 -38.85
C ASP A 488 -17.66 16.80 -38.37
N ILE A 489 -16.50 17.33 -38.75
CA ILE A 489 -16.02 18.68 -38.37
C ILE A 489 -16.26 19.67 -39.51
N ASN A 490 -16.02 19.25 -40.75
CA ASN A 490 -16.04 20.14 -41.92
C ASN A 490 -17.43 20.20 -42.61
N GLY A 491 -18.35 19.31 -42.26
CA GLY A 491 -19.69 19.18 -42.83
C GLY A 491 -19.73 18.50 -44.21
N ASP A 492 -18.66 17.84 -44.65
CA ASP A 492 -18.56 17.29 -46.01
C ASP A 492 -19.37 15.99 -46.20
N GLY A 493 -19.91 15.42 -45.11
CA GLY A 493 -20.67 14.18 -45.10
C GLY A 493 -19.81 12.94 -44.96
N LYS A 494 -18.59 13.08 -44.42
CA LYS A 494 -17.68 12.02 -44.02
C LYS A 494 -17.25 12.26 -42.58
N VAL A 495 -16.83 11.19 -41.92
CA VAL A 495 -16.19 11.24 -40.62
C VAL A 495 -14.86 10.51 -40.77
N TYR A 496 -13.77 11.25 -40.88
CA TYR A 496 -12.40 10.73 -40.95
C TYR A 496 -11.90 10.28 -39.58
N LYS A 497 -10.90 9.37 -39.54
CA LYS A 497 -10.23 8.98 -38.29
C LYS A 497 -9.58 10.21 -37.65
N SER A 498 -9.01 11.12 -38.44
CA SER A 498 -8.45 12.40 -38.00
C SER A 498 -9.47 13.33 -37.31
N GLU A 499 -10.69 13.45 -37.82
CA GLU A 499 -11.74 14.29 -37.23
C GLU A 499 -12.22 13.72 -35.89
N ILE A 500 -12.37 12.39 -35.81
CA ILE A 500 -12.64 11.71 -34.55
C ILE A 500 -11.50 11.96 -33.56
N ALA A 501 -10.24 11.86 -34.00
CA ALA A 501 -9.07 12.16 -33.18
C ALA A 501 -9.11 13.61 -32.66
N GLU A 502 -9.45 14.59 -33.51
CA GLU A 502 -9.59 15.99 -33.12
C GLU A 502 -10.70 16.20 -32.07
N LYS A 503 -11.92 15.70 -32.30
CA LYS A 503 -13.04 15.87 -31.35
C LYS A 503 -12.77 15.20 -30.00
N THR A 504 -12.08 14.06 -30.00
CA THR A 504 -11.75 13.29 -28.80
C THR A 504 -10.53 13.84 -28.06
N LYS A 505 -9.57 14.49 -28.74
CA LYS A 505 -8.30 14.98 -28.17
C LYS A 505 -8.49 15.87 -26.95
N LYS A 506 -9.57 16.65 -26.88
CA LYS A 506 -9.89 17.48 -25.71
C LYS A 506 -10.04 16.67 -24.40
N TYR A 507 -10.41 15.39 -24.47
CA TYR A 507 -10.51 14.55 -23.27
C TYR A 507 -9.15 14.10 -22.75
N LEU A 508 -8.07 14.21 -23.54
CA LEU A 508 -6.71 14.14 -22.99
C LEU A 508 -6.43 15.41 -22.17
N THR A 509 -6.60 16.59 -22.78
CA THR A 509 -6.24 17.90 -22.18
C THR A 509 -7.13 18.28 -20.98
N ASP A 510 -8.45 18.08 -21.06
CA ASP A 510 -9.39 18.35 -19.96
C ASP A 510 -9.07 17.47 -18.73
N GLY A 511 -8.54 16.27 -18.98
CA GLY A 511 -8.11 15.33 -17.96
C GLY A 511 -6.83 15.75 -17.22
N GLU A 512 -5.96 16.54 -17.84
CA GLU A 512 -4.73 17.07 -17.23
C GLU A 512 -5.05 18.08 -16.10
N LEU A 513 -6.17 18.80 -16.21
CA LEU A 513 -6.65 19.68 -15.14
C LEU A 513 -7.06 18.89 -13.88
N LEU A 514 -7.44 17.62 -14.06
CA LEU A 514 -7.97 16.67 -13.08
C LEU A 514 -7.00 15.52 -12.76
N LEU A 515 -5.69 15.77 -12.87
CA LEU A 515 -4.63 14.88 -12.39
C LEU A 515 -4.81 14.51 -10.91
N ASN A 516 -4.51 13.26 -10.58
CA ASN A 516 -4.53 12.71 -9.23
C ASN A 516 -3.57 13.39 -8.23
N LYS A 517 -2.60 14.18 -8.72
CA LYS A 517 -1.74 15.05 -7.88
C LYS A 517 -2.54 15.99 -6.95
N LYS A 518 -3.71 16.49 -7.39
CA LYS A 518 -4.52 17.47 -6.64
C LYS A 518 -5.51 16.87 -5.62
N ILE A 519 -5.60 15.55 -5.48
CA ILE A 519 -6.56 14.91 -4.55
C ILE A 519 -6.01 14.90 -3.11
N ASN A 520 -6.81 15.31 -2.14
CA ASN A 520 -6.59 15.02 -0.72
C ASN A 520 -7.10 13.61 -0.35
N ASP A 521 -6.59 12.59 -1.05
CA ASP A 521 -6.84 11.19 -0.68
C ASP A 521 -6.27 10.91 0.72
N LYS A 522 -7.11 10.38 1.61
CA LYS A 522 -6.64 9.80 2.88
C LYS A 522 -5.81 8.56 2.56
N CYS A 523 -4.51 8.75 2.46
CA CYS A 523 -3.53 7.68 2.38
C CYS A 523 -3.75 6.74 3.58
N LEU A 524 -4.02 5.46 3.31
CA LEU A 524 -4.24 4.47 4.36
C LEU A 524 -2.98 4.37 5.23
N SER A 525 -3.16 4.42 6.55
CA SER A 525 -2.14 4.00 7.50
C SER A 525 -2.05 2.46 7.52
N SER A 526 -0.92 1.94 8.00
CA SER A 526 -0.38 0.60 7.72
C SER A 526 -1.20 -0.63 8.13
N ASN A 527 -2.40 -0.49 8.69
CA ASN A 527 -3.07 -1.55 9.45
C ASN A 527 -4.40 -2.07 8.87
N GLU A 528 -4.86 -1.57 7.71
CA GLU A 528 -6.01 -2.14 6.99
C GLU A 528 -5.63 -2.44 5.53
N VAL A 529 -4.92 -3.56 5.32
CA VAL A 529 -4.67 -4.11 3.98
C VAL A 529 -5.55 -5.34 3.78
N VAL A 530 -6.80 -5.11 3.38
CA VAL A 530 -7.53 -6.10 2.57
C VAL A 530 -6.91 -6.08 1.18
N SER A 531 -6.66 -7.26 0.63
CA SER A 531 -6.08 -7.46 -0.70
C SER A 531 -6.92 -6.85 -1.81
N THR A 532 -6.26 -6.33 -2.85
CA THR A 532 -6.85 -6.14 -4.18
C THR A 532 -6.16 -7.10 -5.16
N PRO A 533 -6.83 -7.62 -6.20
CA PRO A 533 -6.57 -9.01 -6.65
C PRO A 533 -5.45 -9.22 -7.67
N TYR A 534 -4.80 -8.15 -8.14
CA TYR A 534 -4.09 -8.19 -9.41
C TYR A 534 -2.56 -8.26 -9.28
N GLN A 535 -2.07 -9.48 -9.04
CA GLN A 535 -0.68 -9.89 -9.33
C GLN A 535 -0.61 -11.18 -10.17
N ASN A 536 -1.73 -11.65 -10.71
CA ASN A 536 -1.81 -12.94 -11.40
C ASN A 536 -2.17 -12.76 -12.89
N GLN A 537 -1.14 -12.76 -13.74
CA GLN A 537 -1.29 -13.29 -15.09
C GLN A 537 -1.62 -14.79 -14.99
N THR A 538 -2.84 -15.20 -15.32
CA THR A 538 -3.12 -16.63 -15.56
C THR A 538 -2.67 -17.01 -16.96
N HIS A 539 -1.37 -17.26 -17.13
CA HIS A 539 -0.94 -18.18 -18.18
C HIS A 539 -1.33 -19.60 -17.78
N ASN A 540 -1.91 -20.35 -18.72
CA ASN A 540 -2.41 -21.70 -18.46
C ASN A 540 -1.31 -22.61 -17.92
N ALA A 541 -1.60 -23.26 -16.79
CA ALA A 541 -0.80 -24.36 -16.25
C ALA A 541 -0.96 -25.61 -17.12
N THR A 542 -0.34 -25.58 -18.30
CA THR A 542 -0.10 -26.77 -19.09
C THR A 542 1.05 -27.55 -18.43
N THR A 543 0.91 -28.88 -18.37
CA THR A 543 1.85 -29.87 -17.80
C THR A 543 1.83 -30.09 -16.27
N ASN A 544 2.13 -31.33 -15.89
CA ASN A 544 2.18 -31.82 -14.51
C ASN A 544 3.35 -31.20 -13.74
N SER A 545 3.16 -30.00 -13.18
CA SER A 545 4.07 -29.46 -12.17
C SER A 545 4.11 -30.42 -10.96
N LYS A 546 5.22 -31.15 -10.83
CA LYS A 546 5.49 -31.98 -9.65
C LYS A 546 5.66 -31.06 -8.45
N LYS A 547 4.61 -30.92 -7.64
CA LYS A 547 4.60 -30.11 -6.41
C LYS A 547 5.89 -30.34 -5.60
N LYS A 548 6.67 -29.28 -5.42
CA LYS A 548 7.94 -29.32 -4.69
C LYS A 548 7.74 -28.97 -3.22
N THR A 549 8.62 -29.48 -2.37
CA THR A 549 8.78 -29.04 -0.99
C THR A 549 9.93 -28.04 -0.89
N ILE A 550 9.65 -26.82 -0.46
CA ILE A 550 10.61 -25.70 -0.46
C ILE A 550 10.80 -25.20 0.97
N VAL A 551 12.04 -25.02 1.40
CA VAL A 551 12.39 -24.26 2.61
C VAL A 551 12.89 -22.88 2.19
N LEU A 552 12.20 -21.85 2.67
CA LEU A 552 12.72 -20.48 2.67
C LEU A 552 13.31 -20.19 4.05
N ASP A 553 14.59 -19.83 4.05
CA ASP A 553 15.35 -19.58 5.26
C ASP A 553 15.68 -18.09 5.37
N PRO A 554 14.82 -17.25 5.99
CA PRO A 554 15.16 -15.87 6.28
C PRO A 554 16.32 -15.82 7.28
N GLY A 555 17.48 -15.45 6.76
CA GLY A 555 18.74 -15.33 7.47
C GLY A 555 18.66 -14.48 8.74
N HIS A 556 19.63 -14.68 9.61
CA HIS A 556 19.73 -14.01 10.91
C HIS A 556 18.42 -14.12 11.72
N GLY A 557 18.13 -13.19 12.63
CA GLY A 557 16.89 -13.16 13.43
C GLY A 557 16.81 -14.19 14.56
N ILE A 558 17.84 -15.02 14.74
CA ILE A 558 18.06 -15.79 15.97
C ILE A 558 19.20 -15.13 16.74
N ILE A 559 18.99 -14.81 18.01
CA ILE A 559 19.94 -14.05 18.85
C ILE A 559 20.39 -14.84 20.10
N GLY A 560 21.57 -14.47 20.60
CA GLY A 560 22.26 -15.16 21.69
C GLY A 560 23.28 -16.19 21.20
N ASN A 561 24.11 -16.69 22.12
CA ASN A 561 25.24 -17.58 21.82
C ASN A 561 26.17 -17.08 20.68
N GLY A 562 26.53 -15.79 20.72
CA GLY A 562 27.40 -15.15 19.71
C GLY A 562 26.74 -14.79 18.37
N ALA A 563 25.46 -15.14 18.14
CA ALA A 563 24.77 -14.80 16.90
C ALA A 563 24.57 -13.28 16.73
N LYS A 564 25.03 -12.74 15.60
CA LYS A 564 24.92 -11.32 15.24
C LYS A 564 23.48 -10.97 14.82
N SER A 565 23.08 -9.72 15.06
CA SER A 565 21.77 -9.17 14.69
C SER A 565 21.62 -8.83 13.19
N GLY A 566 22.39 -9.49 12.32
CA GLY A 566 22.51 -9.17 10.90
C GLY A 566 23.12 -7.79 10.63
N THR A 567 23.33 -7.50 9.35
CA THR A 567 23.82 -6.19 8.91
C THR A 567 22.73 -5.12 8.92
N GLN A 568 23.15 -3.85 8.88
CA GLN A 568 22.30 -2.69 8.68
C GLN A 568 23.16 -1.52 8.22
N ILE A 569 22.66 -0.69 7.31
CA ILE A 569 23.32 0.57 6.98
C ILE A 569 23.44 1.44 8.23
N ARG A 570 24.59 2.07 8.39
CA ARG A 570 24.83 3.05 9.43
C ARG A 570 24.48 4.45 8.92
N LEU A 571 24.24 5.38 9.83
CA LEU A 571 24.13 6.78 9.49
C LEU A 571 25.41 7.26 8.79
N LEU A 572 25.21 8.21 7.89
CA LEU A 572 26.24 8.79 7.06
C LEU A 572 26.56 10.19 7.58
N GLN A 573 27.84 10.54 7.66
CA GLN A 573 28.28 11.89 7.98
C GLN A 573 29.11 12.42 6.81
N LEU A 574 28.88 13.67 6.45
CA LEU A 574 29.61 14.33 5.37
C LEU A 574 31.10 14.43 5.72
N LYS A 575 31.97 14.15 4.76
CA LYS A 575 33.41 14.38 4.87
C LYS A 575 33.71 15.88 4.83
N GLU A 576 34.83 16.26 5.43
CA GLU A 576 35.36 17.62 5.35
C GLU A 576 35.62 18.02 3.88
N GLY A 577 35.47 19.31 3.58
CA GLY A 577 35.63 19.86 2.22
C GLY A 577 34.44 19.72 1.27
N PHE A 578 33.39 18.95 1.62
CA PHE A 578 32.20 18.77 0.77
C PHE A 578 30.93 19.50 1.27
N GLY A 579 31.08 20.38 2.27
CA GLY A 579 29.96 21.12 2.86
C GLY A 579 29.37 22.19 1.93
N ASP A 580 28.05 22.27 1.86
CA ASP A 580 27.30 23.30 1.15
C ASP A 580 26.01 23.70 1.90
N ASN A 581 25.14 24.48 1.25
CA ASN A 581 23.85 24.87 1.83
C ASN A 581 22.86 23.70 2.04
N ASN A 582 23.08 22.54 1.41
CA ASN A 582 22.23 21.35 1.47
C ASN A 582 22.80 20.29 2.44
N PHE A 583 24.13 20.17 2.53
CA PHE A 583 24.84 19.23 3.38
C PHE A 583 25.84 19.95 4.30
N LYS A 584 25.58 19.90 5.60
CA LYS A 584 26.43 20.49 6.63
C LYS A 584 27.42 19.45 7.15
N ILE A 585 28.67 19.86 7.29
CA ILE A 585 29.70 19.07 7.98
C ILE A 585 29.24 18.80 9.43
N GLY A 586 29.50 17.60 9.94
CA GLY A 586 29.10 17.18 11.29
C GLY A 586 27.65 16.67 11.42
N GLN A 587 26.75 16.99 10.49
CA GLN A 587 25.38 16.48 10.49
C GLN A 587 25.33 14.99 10.08
N ASN A 588 24.40 14.25 10.70
CA ASN A 588 24.12 12.85 10.39
C ASN A 588 22.96 12.73 9.40
N TYR A 589 23.08 11.83 8.44
CA TYR A 589 22.12 11.60 7.34
C TYR A 589 21.71 10.13 7.27
N SER A 590 20.41 9.86 7.09
CA SER A 590 19.98 8.55 6.60
C SER A 590 20.29 8.43 5.11
N TRP A 591 20.44 7.20 4.60
CA TRP A 591 20.46 6.99 3.15
C TRP A 591 19.18 7.48 2.46
N GLN A 592 18.04 7.54 3.15
CA GLN A 592 16.77 8.06 2.61
C GLN A 592 16.77 9.59 2.44
N ASP A 593 17.69 10.27 3.12
CA ASP A 593 17.84 11.73 3.07
C ASP A 593 18.80 12.17 1.97
N LEU A 594 19.47 11.21 1.29
CA LEU A 594 20.36 11.48 0.18
C LEU A 594 19.59 11.57 -1.16
N PRO A 595 19.68 12.69 -1.90
CA PRO A 595 19.15 12.82 -3.25
C PRO A 595 19.74 11.80 -4.23
N ASP A 596 18.98 11.45 -5.27
CA ASP A 596 19.31 10.37 -6.20
C ASP A 596 20.70 10.49 -6.88
N ASN A 597 21.18 11.72 -7.13
CA ASN A 597 22.51 11.98 -7.71
C ASN A 597 23.67 11.80 -6.71
N ILE A 598 23.40 12.00 -5.41
CA ILE A 598 24.39 11.91 -4.33
C ILE A 598 24.55 10.47 -3.85
N ILE A 599 23.44 9.76 -3.64
CA ILE A 599 23.42 8.41 -3.09
C ILE A 599 24.14 7.36 -3.97
N ASP A 600 24.14 7.57 -5.29
CA ASP A 600 24.91 6.77 -6.26
C ASP A 600 26.43 6.93 -6.10
N ASN A 601 26.86 8.05 -5.52
CA ASN A 601 28.25 8.45 -5.32
C ASN A 601 28.58 8.65 -3.82
N ALA A 602 27.78 8.10 -2.91
CA ALA A 602 27.88 8.38 -1.47
C ALA A 602 29.29 8.12 -0.90
N HIS A 603 30.03 7.16 -1.44
CA HIS A 603 31.44 6.88 -1.12
C HIS A 603 32.38 8.08 -1.27
N LYS A 604 32.09 9.01 -2.19
CA LYS A 604 32.89 10.22 -2.41
C LYS A 604 32.71 11.18 -1.24
N TYR A 605 31.45 11.49 -0.91
CA TYR A 605 31.07 12.59 -0.03
C TYR A 605 30.90 12.21 1.45
N PHE A 606 30.57 10.95 1.77
CA PHE A 606 30.21 10.52 3.13
C PHE A 606 31.14 9.44 3.69
N LYS A 607 31.21 9.40 5.02
CA LYS A 607 31.74 8.29 5.83
C LYS A 607 30.60 7.71 6.68
N TYR A 608 30.69 6.45 7.08
CA TYR A 608 29.82 5.89 8.11
C TYR A 608 30.18 6.49 9.48
N ILE A 609 29.19 6.57 10.38
CA ILE A 609 29.40 6.66 11.83
C ILE A 609 28.91 5.37 12.49
N GLU A 610 29.19 5.12 13.78
CA GLU A 610 28.82 3.84 14.42
C GLU A 610 27.30 3.61 14.54
N ASN A 611 26.52 4.69 14.65
CA ASN A 611 25.07 4.62 14.83
C ASN A 611 24.37 3.99 13.62
N LYS A 612 23.63 2.90 13.85
CA LYS A 612 22.72 2.29 12.87
C LYS A 612 21.64 3.27 12.41
N ASP A 613 21.27 3.23 11.13
CA ASP A 613 20.23 4.10 10.56
C ASP A 613 18.82 3.60 10.97
N PRO A 614 18.05 4.38 11.78
CA PRO A 614 16.73 3.97 12.24
C PRO A 614 15.66 3.93 11.14
N LYS A 615 15.92 4.52 9.95
CA LYS A 615 15.00 4.46 8.81
C LYS A 615 15.22 3.21 7.93
N CYS A 616 16.36 2.52 8.08
CA CYS A 616 16.61 1.25 7.41
C CYS A 616 16.12 0.08 8.27
N PRO A 617 15.44 -0.94 7.70
CA PRO A 617 15.24 -2.19 8.43
C PRO A 617 16.59 -2.87 8.73
N THR A 618 16.64 -3.66 9.78
CA THR A 618 17.72 -4.64 9.98
C THR A 618 17.64 -5.73 8.91
N GLU A 619 18.76 -6.42 8.63
CA GLU A 619 18.79 -7.50 7.66
C GLU A 619 17.73 -8.56 7.97
N TYR A 620 17.64 -9.00 9.23
CA TYR A 620 16.67 -10.01 9.64
C TYR A 620 15.21 -9.56 9.46
N GLN A 621 14.90 -8.27 9.59
CA GLN A 621 13.56 -7.74 9.27
C GLN A 621 13.31 -7.72 7.76
N TYR A 622 14.32 -7.33 6.98
CA TYR A 622 14.21 -7.28 5.52
C TYR A 622 14.02 -8.67 4.92
N VAL A 623 14.91 -9.62 5.21
CA VAL A 623 14.88 -10.97 4.63
C VAL A 623 13.69 -11.79 5.10
N TYR A 624 13.13 -11.48 6.28
CA TYR A 624 11.87 -12.07 6.74
C TYR A 624 10.69 -11.64 5.88
N ASP A 625 10.52 -10.34 5.63
CA ASP A 625 9.46 -9.85 4.75
C ASP A 625 9.61 -10.44 3.34
N ARG A 626 10.85 -10.47 2.82
CA ARG A 626 11.17 -11.06 1.51
C ARG A 626 10.86 -12.57 1.46
N ALA A 627 11.13 -13.32 2.53
CA ALA A 627 10.76 -14.73 2.62
C ALA A 627 9.23 -14.92 2.58
N LEU A 628 8.45 -14.04 3.21
CA LEU A 628 6.98 -14.09 3.12
C LEU A 628 6.46 -13.71 1.73
N ASP A 629 7.04 -12.68 1.10
CA ASP A 629 6.69 -12.28 -0.27
C ASP A 629 6.93 -13.43 -1.27
N LEU A 630 8.07 -14.11 -1.15
CA LEU A 630 8.44 -15.26 -1.99
C LEU A 630 7.61 -16.52 -1.65
N LYS A 631 7.36 -16.80 -0.36
CA LYS A 631 6.50 -17.89 0.11
C LYS A 631 5.12 -17.81 -0.53
N LYS A 632 4.48 -16.64 -0.48
CA LYS A 632 3.14 -16.43 -1.05
C LYS A 632 3.10 -16.74 -2.55
N LYS A 633 4.14 -16.39 -3.31
CA LYS A 633 4.21 -16.65 -4.76
C LYS A 633 4.37 -18.14 -5.06
N LEU A 634 5.26 -18.83 -4.34
CA LEU A 634 5.49 -20.27 -4.51
C LEU A 634 4.31 -21.12 -4.02
N GLU A 635 3.58 -20.69 -2.98
CA GLU A 635 2.34 -21.35 -2.53
C GLU A 635 1.18 -21.15 -3.51
N ASN A 636 1.09 -19.99 -4.17
CA ASN A 636 0.12 -19.76 -5.25
C ASN A 636 0.34 -20.72 -6.45
N ASP A 637 1.57 -21.16 -6.68
CA ASP A 637 1.92 -22.20 -7.66
C ASP A 637 1.67 -23.64 -7.15
N GLY A 638 1.12 -23.79 -5.94
CA GLY A 638 0.75 -25.07 -5.35
C GLY A 638 1.92 -25.85 -4.75
N HIS A 639 3.08 -25.23 -4.53
CA HIS A 639 4.21 -25.82 -3.81
C HIS A 639 3.98 -25.77 -2.29
N THR A 640 4.60 -26.71 -1.57
CA THR A 640 4.56 -26.72 -0.09
C THR A 640 5.76 -25.95 0.44
N VAL A 641 5.53 -24.80 1.07
CA VAL A 641 6.62 -23.89 1.48
C VAL A 641 6.71 -23.74 2.99
N TYR A 642 7.85 -24.13 3.55
CA TYR A 642 8.20 -23.94 4.96
C TYR A 642 9.09 -22.72 5.14
N ILE A 643 8.94 -22.02 6.26
CA ILE A 643 9.80 -20.90 6.66
C ILE A 643 10.52 -21.26 7.96
N THR A 644 11.82 -21.04 8.06
CA THR A 644 12.62 -21.51 9.22
C THR A 644 12.35 -20.74 10.52
N ARG A 645 11.73 -19.56 10.46
CA ARG A 645 11.20 -18.84 11.63
C ARG A 645 9.88 -18.16 11.30
N ASP A 646 9.06 -17.98 12.32
CA ASP A 646 7.68 -17.49 12.29
C ASP A 646 7.50 -16.08 12.90
N ASN A 647 8.61 -15.47 13.34
CA ASN A 647 8.64 -14.11 13.84
C ASN A 647 9.63 -13.23 13.04
N LYS A 648 9.17 -12.02 12.73
CA LYS A 648 9.99 -10.96 12.14
C LYS A 648 11.03 -10.45 13.13
N GLU A 649 10.64 -10.29 14.39
CA GLU A 649 11.50 -9.82 15.47
C GLU A 649 12.40 -10.95 15.99
N PRO A 650 13.55 -10.63 16.64
CA PRO A 650 14.52 -11.64 17.02
C PRO A 650 13.99 -12.68 18.01
N ILE A 651 14.26 -13.95 17.72
CA ILE A 651 13.97 -15.09 18.60
C ILE A 651 15.26 -15.47 19.33
N SER A 652 15.22 -15.65 20.64
CA SER A 652 16.38 -16.15 21.40
C SER A 652 16.67 -17.60 21.03
N TYR A 653 17.93 -18.00 20.89
CA TYR A 653 18.32 -19.35 20.44
C TYR A 653 17.75 -20.48 21.33
N ASN A 654 17.59 -20.24 22.63
CA ASN A 654 16.96 -21.17 23.57
C ASN A 654 15.43 -21.36 23.34
N LYS A 655 14.83 -20.59 22.44
CA LYS A 655 13.43 -20.69 21.99
C LYS A 655 13.29 -21.25 20.57
N ILE A 656 14.35 -21.79 19.96
CA ILE A 656 14.25 -22.42 18.62
C ILE A 656 13.19 -23.53 18.60
N SER A 657 13.05 -24.30 19.69
CA SER A 657 12.02 -25.34 19.85
C SER A 657 10.59 -24.80 20.00
N GLU A 658 10.40 -23.50 20.30
CA GLU A 658 9.09 -22.85 20.34
C GLU A 658 8.57 -22.45 18.96
N ILE A 659 9.46 -22.30 17.97
CA ILE A 659 9.12 -21.96 16.57
C ILE A 659 8.18 -23.03 16.01
N ILE A 660 7.08 -22.62 15.37
CA ILE A 660 5.99 -23.49 14.92
C ILE A 660 6.50 -24.67 14.07
N VAL A 661 7.39 -24.43 13.11
CA VAL A 661 7.96 -25.50 12.26
C VAL A 661 8.90 -26.42 13.05
N CYS A 662 9.68 -25.89 13.99
CA CYS A 662 10.56 -26.70 14.83
C CYS A 662 9.74 -27.63 15.73
N LYS A 663 8.69 -27.07 16.36
CA LYS A 663 7.77 -27.82 17.22
C LYS A 663 7.02 -28.90 16.45
N SER A 664 6.53 -28.62 15.24
CA SER A 664 5.78 -29.59 14.43
C SER A 664 6.64 -30.75 13.90
N LEU A 665 7.94 -30.50 13.67
CA LEU A 665 8.89 -31.50 13.17
C LEU A 665 9.73 -32.18 14.26
N GLY A 666 9.56 -31.78 15.53
CA GLY A 666 10.41 -32.23 16.64
C GLY A 666 11.88 -31.92 16.40
N VAL A 667 12.19 -30.68 15.99
CA VAL A 667 13.57 -30.19 15.81
C VAL A 667 14.19 -29.95 17.18
N THR A 668 15.34 -30.59 17.43
CA THR A 668 15.98 -30.55 18.76
C THR A 668 17.23 -29.68 18.80
N SER A 669 17.75 -29.22 17.65
CA SER A 669 18.92 -28.34 17.65
C SER A 669 18.64 -26.93 18.17
N ASN A 670 19.35 -26.54 19.24
CA ASN A 670 19.38 -25.17 19.73
C ASN A 670 20.48 -24.31 19.05
N SER A 671 21.15 -24.81 18.00
CA SER A 671 22.16 -24.04 17.26
C SER A 671 21.48 -23.11 16.23
N PRO A 672 21.73 -21.78 16.24
CA PRO A 672 21.15 -20.80 15.30
C PRO A 672 21.34 -21.09 13.80
N LEU A 673 22.27 -21.98 13.44
CA LEU A 673 22.55 -22.39 12.06
C LEU A 673 22.11 -23.84 11.78
N SER A 674 22.31 -24.76 12.73
CA SER A 674 22.07 -26.19 12.48
C SER A 674 20.59 -26.55 12.40
N PHE A 675 19.72 -25.87 13.17
CA PHE A 675 18.28 -26.13 13.17
C PHE A 675 17.62 -25.90 11.80
N ARG A 676 18.12 -24.91 11.03
CA ARG A 676 17.65 -24.56 9.67
C ARG A 676 17.81 -25.74 8.71
N LYS A 677 18.95 -26.45 8.80
CA LYS A 677 19.21 -27.69 8.06
C LYS A 677 18.40 -28.86 8.58
N GLU A 678 18.21 -28.96 9.90
CA GLU A 678 17.41 -30.03 10.50
C GLU A 678 15.97 -30.02 9.98
N ILE A 679 15.36 -28.83 9.84
CA ILE A 679 14.06 -28.64 9.17
C ILE A 679 14.09 -29.21 7.75
N ALA A 680 15.04 -28.76 6.92
CA ALA A 680 15.16 -29.17 5.51
C ALA A 680 15.33 -30.69 5.34
N ASN A 681 16.14 -31.29 6.21
CA ASN A 681 16.42 -32.73 6.23
C ASN A 681 15.19 -33.54 6.66
N LYS A 682 14.48 -33.11 7.72
CA LYS A 682 13.28 -33.79 8.23
C LYS A 682 12.13 -33.78 7.22
N ILE A 683 11.93 -32.68 6.49
CA ILE A 683 10.87 -32.59 5.46
C ILE A 683 11.28 -33.11 4.08
N LYS A 684 12.56 -33.52 3.90
CA LYS A 684 13.13 -33.95 2.61
C LYS A 684 12.93 -32.90 1.50
N ALA A 685 13.31 -31.66 1.77
CA ALA A 685 13.07 -30.54 0.87
C ALA A 685 13.71 -30.73 -0.53
N ASP A 686 12.98 -30.39 -1.59
CA ASP A 686 13.55 -30.29 -2.95
C ASP A 686 14.48 -29.07 -3.05
N TYR A 687 14.06 -27.95 -2.46
CA TYR A 687 14.77 -26.66 -2.51
C TYR A 687 15.01 -26.12 -1.11
N PHE A 688 16.23 -25.63 -0.87
CA PHE A 688 16.60 -24.84 0.30
C PHE A 688 17.16 -23.50 -0.16
N ILE A 689 16.47 -22.42 0.19
CA ILE A 689 16.76 -21.07 -0.30
C ILE A 689 16.93 -20.16 0.92
N SER A 690 18.20 -19.88 1.26
CA SER A 690 18.54 -18.96 2.35
C SER A 690 18.62 -17.53 1.83
N LEU A 691 18.06 -16.59 2.57
CA LEU A 691 17.89 -15.19 2.17
C LEU A 691 18.64 -14.27 3.14
N HIS A 692 19.61 -13.52 2.62
CA HIS A 692 20.57 -12.72 3.38
C HIS A 692 20.84 -11.37 2.69
N CYS A 693 21.45 -10.43 3.42
CA CYS A 693 22.05 -9.25 2.80
C CYS A 693 23.47 -9.04 3.34
N ASP A 694 24.42 -8.76 2.44
CA ASP A 694 25.82 -8.62 2.79
C ASP A 694 26.12 -7.25 3.44
N GLY A 695 27.19 -7.19 4.22
CA GLY A 695 27.59 -6.06 5.05
C GLY A 695 29.09 -5.83 5.04
N LEU A 696 29.61 -5.29 3.93
CA LEU A 696 30.95 -4.71 3.88
C LEU A 696 30.90 -3.22 4.23
N GLU A 697 31.88 -2.75 5.00
CA GLU A 697 32.05 -1.33 5.34
C GLU A 697 32.78 -0.55 4.24
N ASN A 698 32.46 -0.87 2.98
CA ASN A 698 32.80 -0.06 1.82
C ASN A 698 31.51 0.50 1.20
N LEU A 699 31.55 1.76 0.75
CA LEU A 699 30.40 2.47 0.17
C LEU A 699 30.26 2.22 -1.35
N THR A 700 30.93 1.18 -1.87
CA THR A 700 31.20 0.95 -3.29
C THR A 700 30.70 -0.40 -3.81
N SER A 701 30.54 -1.41 -2.95
CA SER A 701 30.09 -2.74 -3.39
C SER A 701 28.63 -2.71 -3.85
N ASN A 702 28.40 -3.09 -5.11
CA ASN A 702 27.16 -2.81 -5.83
C ASN A 702 26.55 -4.04 -6.53
N PHE A 703 26.90 -5.24 -6.07
CA PHE A 703 26.47 -6.52 -6.61
C PHE A 703 25.77 -7.37 -5.54
N ALA A 704 25.11 -8.43 -5.99
CA ALA A 704 24.43 -9.43 -5.19
C ALA A 704 25.07 -10.79 -5.45
N VAL A 705 25.12 -11.67 -4.45
CA VAL A 705 25.90 -12.91 -4.52
C VAL A 705 25.01 -14.12 -4.30
N MET A 706 24.94 -14.97 -5.32
CA MET A 706 24.25 -16.26 -5.25
C MET A 706 25.28 -17.33 -4.85
N CYS A 707 25.29 -17.65 -3.56
CA CYS A 707 26.22 -18.57 -2.94
C CYS A 707 25.76 -20.03 -3.12
N TYR A 708 26.66 -20.90 -3.56
CA TYR A 708 26.41 -22.34 -3.75
C TYR A 708 27.56 -23.18 -3.18
N ILE A 709 27.33 -24.49 -3.02
CA ILE A 709 28.37 -25.45 -2.56
C ILE A 709 28.55 -26.66 -3.47
N ASP A 710 27.57 -26.97 -4.32
CA ASP A 710 27.55 -28.16 -5.18
C ASP A 710 27.06 -27.81 -6.59
N ALA A 711 27.17 -28.76 -7.52
CA ALA A 711 26.81 -28.55 -8.93
C ALA A 711 25.31 -28.31 -9.15
N ALA A 712 24.44 -28.77 -8.25
CA ALA A 712 22.99 -28.57 -8.35
C ALA A 712 22.62 -27.15 -7.89
N GLY A 713 23.17 -26.71 -6.76
CA GLY A 713 23.08 -25.32 -6.29
C GLY A 713 23.69 -24.32 -7.25
N LYS A 714 24.80 -24.67 -7.92
CA LYS A 714 25.43 -23.82 -8.94
C LYS A 714 24.48 -23.45 -10.08
N LYS A 715 23.76 -24.41 -10.65
CA LYS A 715 22.78 -24.17 -11.75
C LYS A 715 21.66 -23.22 -11.32
N LEU A 716 21.13 -23.41 -10.11
CA LEU A 716 20.12 -22.52 -9.54
C LEU A 716 20.67 -21.11 -9.30
N ALA A 717 21.88 -21.01 -8.73
CA ALA A 717 22.56 -19.74 -8.48
C ALA A 717 22.86 -18.97 -9.77
N GLU A 718 23.31 -19.65 -10.83
CA GLU A 718 23.56 -19.07 -12.17
C GLU A 718 22.27 -18.50 -12.79
N LYS A 719 21.15 -19.23 -12.72
CA LYS A 719 19.87 -18.76 -13.23
C LYS A 719 19.36 -17.54 -12.45
N ILE A 720 19.40 -17.59 -11.12
CA ILE A 720 19.00 -16.45 -10.27
C ILE A 720 19.88 -15.23 -10.57
N ALA A 721 21.21 -15.38 -10.61
CA ALA A 721 22.14 -14.29 -10.87
C ALA A 721 21.93 -13.65 -12.26
N LYS A 722 21.63 -14.45 -13.29
CA LYS A 722 21.35 -13.99 -14.66
C LYS A 722 20.07 -13.14 -14.75
N ASN A 723 19.03 -13.55 -14.03
CA ASN A 723 17.71 -12.88 -14.07
C ASN A 723 17.60 -11.70 -13.08
N TYR A 724 18.58 -11.51 -12.19
CA TYR A 724 18.54 -10.48 -11.15
C TYR A 724 18.79 -9.07 -11.72
N SER A 725 17.72 -8.28 -11.86
CA SER A 725 17.70 -7.09 -12.72
C SER A 725 18.11 -5.77 -12.06
N LYS A 726 17.99 -5.65 -10.73
CA LYS A 726 18.11 -4.37 -10.00
C LYS A 726 19.47 -4.10 -9.37
N VAL A 727 20.21 -5.17 -9.11
CA VAL A 727 21.57 -5.17 -8.57
C VAL A 727 22.30 -6.24 -9.37
N LYS A 728 23.56 -6.01 -9.76
CA LYS A 728 24.27 -6.97 -10.61
C LYS A 728 24.40 -8.32 -9.89
N GLY A 729 23.76 -9.37 -10.41
CA GLY A 729 23.92 -10.72 -9.90
C GLY A 729 25.32 -11.28 -10.20
N THR A 730 25.93 -11.92 -9.22
CA THR A 730 27.14 -12.74 -9.34
C THR A 730 26.93 -14.07 -8.61
N ILE A 731 27.81 -15.05 -8.84
CA ILE A 731 27.78 -16.35 -8.17
C ILE A 731 29.09 -16.55 -7.38
N ALA A 732 29.03 -17.27 -6.26
CA ALA A 732 30.22 -17.63 -5.49
C ALA A 732 30.12 -19.06 -4.95
N SER A 733 31.19 -19.84 -5.09
CA SER A 733 31.34 -21.09 -4.35
C SER A 733 31.71 -20.76 -2.90
N ARG A 734 30.93 -21.27 -1.94
CA ARG A 734 31.01 -20.93 -0.51
C ARG A 734 30.89 -22.17 0.38
N PRO A 735 31.84 -23.12 0.29
CA PRO A 735 31.82 -24.36 1.07
C PRO A 735 31.93 -24.12 2.58
N ASP A 736 32.30 -22.91 3.01
CA ASP A 736 32.32 -22.47 4.40
C ASP A 736 30.92 -22.27 5.00
N LEU A 737 29.88 -22.06 4.19
CA LEU A 737 28.52 -21.75 4.67
C LEU A 737 27.84 -22.96 5.31
N THR A 738 27.83 -22.96 6.66
CA THR A 738 27.16 -23.96 7.50
C THR A 738 25.73 -24.24 7.07
N VAL A 739 24.94 -23.24 6.66
CA VAL A 739 23.52 -23.45 6.32
C VAL A 739 23.31 -24.22 5.01
N LEU A 740 24.26 -24.14 4.07
CA LEU A 740 24.19 -24.85 2.79
C LEU A 740 24.74 -26.27 2.87
N GLY A 741 25.65 -26.56 3.81
CA GLY A 741 26.14 -27.93 4.02
C GLY A 741 27.41 -28.10 4.85
N ASN A 742 28.13 -27.02 5.23
CA ASN A 742 29.32 -27.15 6.06
C ASN A 742 29.00 -27.76 7.44
N GLY A 743 29.85 -28.68 7.92
CA GLY A 743 29.62 -29.50 9.11
C GLY A 743 28.55 -30.59 8.87
N THR A 744 27.34 -30.39 9.40
CA THR A 744 26.22 -31.32 9.17
C THR A 744 25.59 -31.10 7.79
N GLU A 745 25.34 -32.17 7.05
CA GLU A 745 24.79 -32.10 5.69
C GLU A 745 23.40 -31.43 5.63
N ASN A 746 23.20 -30.56 4.63
CA ASN A 746 21.87 -30.14 4.19
C ASN A 746 21.49 -30.99 2.97
N LYS A 747 20.48 -31.86 3.15
CA LYS A 747 20.07 -32.90 2.19
C LYS A 747 19.12 -32.40 1.11
N ALA A 748 18.81 -31.11 1.07
CA ALA A 748 17.97 -30.57 0.02
C ALA A 748 18.66 -30.70 -1.36
N LYS A 749 17.89 -31.06 -2.39
CA LYS A 749 18.41 -31.35 -3.74
C LYS A 749 19.04 -30.12 -4.38
N PHE A 750 18.39 -28.96 -4.27
CA PHE A 750 18.88 -27.69 -4.77
C PHE A 750 19.04 -26.70 -3.62
N LYS A 751 20.24 -26.12 -3.48
CA LYS A 751 20.64 -25.31 -2.32
C LYS A 751 21.31 -24.03 -2.76
N VAL A 752 20.81 -22.89 -2.31
CA VAL A 752 21.38 -21.57 -2.60
C VAL A 752 21.22 -20.65 -1.39
N LEU A 753 22.22 -19.81 -1.14
CA LEU A 753 22.09 -18.65 -0.26
C LEU A 753 22.18 -17.39 -1.13
N ILE A 754 21.16 -16.54 -1.05
CA ILE A 754 21.00 -15.32 -1.82
C ILE A 754 21.41 -14.16 -0.93
N GLU A 755 22.57 -13.58 -1.17
CA GLU A 755 22.90 -12.23 -0.70
C GLU A 755 22.24 -11.22 -1.65
N PHE A 756 21.11 -10.64 -1.24
CA PHE A 756 20.33 -9.69 -2.06
C PHE A 756 21.17 -8.49 -2.56
N GLY A 757 22.24 -8.17 -1.83
CA GLY A 757 23.21 -7.12 -2.09
C GLY A 757 23.73 -6.51 -0.79
N PHE A 758 24.75 -5.65 -0.90
CA PHE A 758 25.36 -4.96 0.24
C PHE A 758 24.42 -3.94 0.86
N MET A 759 23.66 -4.33 1.88
CA MET A 759 22.68 -3.44 2.52
C MET A 759 23.34 -2.30 3.29
N THR A 760 24.64 -2.38 3.56
CA THR A 760 25.47 -1.26 4.04
C THR A 760 25.67 -0.16 3.00
N THR A 761 25.69 -0.48 1.70
CA THR A 761 25.92 0.50 0.63
C THR A 761 24.64 1.30 0.33
N PRO A 762 24.63 2.65 0.44
CA PRO A 762 23.43 3.47 0.29
C PRO A 762 22.66 3.25 -1.01
N LYS A 763 23.38 3.15 -2.14
CA LYS A 763 22.79 2.85 -3.46
C LYS A 763 22.00 1.55 -3.45
N ILE A 764 22.57 0.51 -2.85
CA ILE A 764 21.99 -0.84 -2.79
C ILE A 764 20.86 -0.89 -1.76
N ALA A 765 21.03 -0.31 -0.57
CA ALA A 765 19.97 -0.17 0.42
C ALA A 765 18.69 0.45 -0.19
N ARG A 766 18.84 1.52 -0.98
CA ARG A 766 17.72 2.12 -1.73
C ARG A 766 17.11 1.14 -2.74
N SER A 767 17.91 0.46 -3.56
CA SER A 767 17.38 -0.54 -4.52
C SER A 767 16.65 -1.68 -3.80
N LEU A 768 17.23 -2.23 -2.73
CA LEU A 768 16.63 -3.30 -1.94
C LEU A 768 15.26 -2.90 -1.36
N ILE A 769 15.09 -1.65 -0.94
CA ILE A 769 13.85 -1.16 -0.31
C ILE A 769 12.82 -0.68 -1.34
N ARG A 770 13.25 0.06 -2.37
CA ARG A 770 12.36 0.66 -3.38
C ARG A 770 11.91 -0.34 -4.44
N ASP A 771 12.81 -1.21 -4.88
CA ASP A 771 12.61 -2.14 -5.98
C ASP A 771 12.41 -3.60 -5.48
N LYS A 772 12.07 -3.77 -4.19
CA LYS A 772 11.88 -5.05 -3.48
C LYS A 772 10.98 -6.05 -4.22
N ASP A 773 9.90 -5.57 -4.85
CA ASP A 773 8.89 -6.42 -5.48
C ASP A 773 9.43 -6.99 -6.80
N ILE A 774 10.29 -6.24 -7.49
CA ILE A 774 10.99 -6.66 -8.70
C ILE A 774 12.08 -7.67 -8.33
N ILE A 775 12.88 -7.37 -7.31
CA ILE A 775 13.88 -8.27 -6.72
C ILE A 775 13.28 -9.65 -6.36
N ILE A 776 12.09 -9.67 -5.77
CA ILE A 776 11.40 -10.94 -5.43
C ILE A 776 10.80 -11.60 -6.66
N ASN A 777 10.26 -10.85 -7.62
CA ASN A 777 9.77 -11.42 -8.87
C ASN A 777 10.91 -12.06 -9.69
N ASP A 778 12.11 -11.46 -9.73
CA ASP A 778 13.29 -12.01 -10.42
C ASP A 778 13.71 -13.36 -9.81
N ILE A 779 13.79 -13.43 -8.48
CA ILE A 779 14.12 -14.67 -7.75
C ILE A 779 13.01 -15.73 -7.94
N TYR A 780 11.74 -15.35 -7.74
CA TYR A 780 10.58 -16.22 -7.92
C TYR A 780 10.54 -16.81 -9.33
N LYS A 781 10.65 -15.97 -10.37
CA LYS A 781 10.68 -16.40 -11.77
C LYS A 781 11.82 -17.39 -12.03
N SER A 782 13.01 -17.11 -11.49
CA SER A 782 14.17 -18.00 -11.64
C SER A 782 13.97 -19.35 -10.96
N ILE A 783 13.35 -19.38 -9.77
CA ILE A 783 13.01 -20.64 -9.09
C ILE A 783 11.96 -21.41 -9.89
N ARG A 784 10.92 -20.73 -10.38
CA ARG A 784 9.86 -21.34 -11.19
C ARG A 784 10.42 -21.96 -12.48
N GLU A 785 11.17 -21.19 -13.27
CA GLU A 785 11.85 -21.68 -14.47
C GLU A 785 12.75 -22.88 -14.16
N HIS A 786 13.46 -22.87 -13.02
CA HIS A 786 14.28 -24.00 -12.60
C HIS A 786 13.46 -25.23 -12.17
N ILE A 787 12.28 -25.03 -11.59
CA ILE A 787 11.33 -26.11 -11.25
C ILE A 787 10.72 -26.73 -12.50
N ASP A 788 10.36 -25.92 -13.49
CA ASP A 788 9.82 -26.39 -14.77
C ASP A 788 10.87 -27.18 -15.58
N GLU A 789 12.16 -26.93 -15.33
CA GLU A 789 13.31 -27.66 -15.91
C GLU A 789 13.74 -28.95 -15.16
N ASN A 790 13.25 -29.23 -13.93
CA ASN A 790 13.83 -30.27 -13.02
C ASN A 790 12.85 -31.09 -12.16
#